data_AF-A0A4P5QQD5-F1
#
_entry.id   AF-A0A4P5QQD5-F1
#
_cell.length_a   1.000
_cell.length_b   1.000
_cell.length_c   1.000
_cell.angle_alpha   90.00
_cell.angle_beta   90.00
_cell.angle_gamma   90.00
#
_symmetry.space_group_name_H-M   'P 1'
#
loop_
_entity.id
_entity.type
_entity.pdbx_description
1 polymer ?
#
loop_
_entity_poly.entity_id
_entity_poly.type
_entity_poly.pdbx_seq_one_letter_code
_entity_poly.pdbx_strand_id
1 'polypeptide(L)'
;MKHSLTAAALLLGAFFADHRVNAGDAKGVESFFKEHCLRCHDAKKQSGDFRLDTLKAHFADAETAEHWSEVLLQINSGGMPPKKEPRPKATEAAAVVEWIATEIKKGETARMAARSPVTLYRLSRQEYANTVLDLLGIRFDPDQPGVFAEDPRWHGFENTGFMLRLSPAHVEKFVAAAETVAAIAVPEKPAPPSKTSMSPSRLAGGFKQLILERNGKSRYLTYSGQGRRIYGDLPSGTAAKVRIQLSGLKSADGKAPRLSIDPYIDREIVAPEDQPITLEFVSTARDLTIRQTGESQLDKKNPQPFAEDGSPREPILLIDWIEIETPYLTKEQADRQAELVPKDGENLDDVRKSLHRFIERAWRRPVDLAETDRFMKVMASERKAGESFRSAYRSAVSAVLASKGFLYLREGSIKERRDRVNDWELASRLSYMLWGSMPDEALTEAARTGELRKPEVLRKHVARMIADPKLARFAEAFPRQWLELHKVGSFPPDRKTYPEYNSTLERSMIQETTHFFAEVFNNNLPLRELVLSDWTMVNPRMAAYYGIPHPGGSDFVKVKLRPEDHRGGLLRQASILSLTSDGNRHRPIHRGVWIAETLYGATIPPPPPNVEPLNLLRPDAKKSTLRMELDAHATNASCAACHRKIDPLGFAFEHYDAIGRWRDVDRSSAAMGVFNRGKEPVFPINAQSELADGRKFDGAESLQKLMVQDIDRIAEALVEKLATYALRRAMTVDDTADLQRIAVACRGSDYRLKTLIEAFVFSDLMQKR
;
A
#
# COMPACT_ATOMS: atom_id res chain seq x y z
N MET A 1 58.15 -39.74 -30.18
CA MET A 1 57.81 -38.74 -29.14
C MET A 1 57.07 -37.59 -29.85
N LYS A 2 55.75 -37.69 -29.99
CA LYS A 2 54.69 -37.10 -29.13
C LYS A 2 54.55 -35.57 -29.25
N HIS A 3 53.61 -35.19 -30.13
CA HIS A 3 52.56 -34.16 -30.06
C HIS A 3 52.86 -32.65 -29.88
N SER A 4 52.58 -31.94 -30.98
CA SER A 4 51.60 -30.85 -31.13
C SER A 4 51.85 -29.47 -30.49
N LEU A 5 52.47 -28.60 -31.28
CA LEU A 5 52.38 -27.13 -31.24
C LEU A 5 51.24 -26.65 -32.14
N THR A 6 50.05 -26.39 -31.59
CA THR A 6 48.99 -25.51 -32.15
C THR A 6 47.78 -25.53 -31.22
N ALA A 7 47.69 -24.60 -30.26
CA ALA A 7 46.44 -24.23 -29.57
C ALA A 7 46.70 -23.10 -28.56
N ALA A 8 46.74 -21.83 -28.98
CA ALA A 8 46.70 -20.69 -28.04
C ALA A 8 46.20 -19.36 -28.64
N ALA A 9 45.48 -19.36 -29.77
CA ALA A 9 45.04 -18.12 -30.43
C ALA A 9 43.54 -18.08 -30.82
N LEU A 10 42.69 -18.92 -30.23
CA LEU A 10 41.30 -19.09 -30.72
C LEU A 10 40.20 -19.03 -29.63
N LEU A 11 40.43 -18.35 -28.51
CA LEU A 11 39.44 -18.26 -27.42
C LEU A 11 39.03 -16.84 -26.98
N LEU A 12 39.33 -15.79 -27.75
CA LEU A 12 38.85 -14.42 -27.46
C LEU A 12 37.87 -13.82 -28.49
N GLY A 13 37.48 -14.56 -29.53
CA GLY A 13 36.61 -14.05 -30.61
C GLY A 13 35.11 -14.29 -30.45
N ALA A 14 34.65 -15.00 -29.41
CA ALA A 14 33.27 -15.50 -29.34
C ALA A 14 32.30 -14.64 -28.51
N PHE A 15 32.72 -13.48 -27.99
CA PHE A 15 31.85 -12.62 -27.16
C PHE A 15 30.96 -11.66 -27.97
N PHE A 16 31.22 -11.45 -29.26
CA PHE A 16 30.52 -10.46 -30.11
C PHE A 16 30.00 -11.02 -31.44
N ALA A 17 30.00 -12.35 -31.62
CA ALA A 17 29.68 -12.98 -32.89
C ALA A 17 28.22 -13.45 -32.97
N ASP A 18 27.27 -12.55 -32.76
CA ASP A 18 26.02 -12.59 -33.52
C ASP A 18 25.40 -11.19 -33.55
N HIS A 19 24.90 -10.79 -34.72
CA HIS A 19 24.32 -9.49 -35.07
C HIS A 19 25.26 -8.43 -35.68
N ARG A 20 24.80 -7.90 -36.82
CA ARG A 20 25.51 -6.95 -37.69
C ARG A 20 25.73 -5.62 -36.99
N VAL A 21 26.86 -5.49 -36.31
CA VAL A 21 27.51 -4.22 -35.95
C VAL A 21 28.63 -4.00 -36.98
N ASN A 22 28.86 -2.75 -37.42
CA ASN A 22 30.06 -2.45 -38.19
C ASN A 22 31.28 -2.87 -37.35
N ALA A 23 32.14 -3.74 -37.89
CA ALA A 23 33.24 -4.35 -37.13
C ALA A 23 34.25 -3.34 -36.52
N GLY A 24 34.19 -2.07 -36.94
CA GLY A 24 34.94 -0.95 -36.34
C GLY A 24 34.39 -0.47 -35.00
N ASP A 25 33.06 -0.51 -34.78
CA ASP A 25 32.42 0.06 -33.59
C ASP A 25 32.56 -0.88 -32.38
N ALA A 26 32.44 -2.19 -32.58
CA ALA A 26 32.56 -3.19 -31.51
C ALA A 26 33.96 -3.24 -30.88
N LYS A 27 35.02 -3.06 -31.68
CA LYS A 27 36.41 -3.00 -31.17
C LYS A 27 36.67 -1.73 -30.36
N GLY A 28 36.07 -0.59 -30.75
CA GLY A 28 36.18 0.67 -30.02
C GLY A 28 35.51 0.60 -28.64
N VAL A 29 34.33 -0.01 -28.57
CA VAL A 29 33.60 -0.22 -27.31
C VAL A 29 34.34 -1.15 -26.35
N GLU A 30 34.89 -2.27 -26.84
CA GLU A 30 35.65 -3.20 -26.00
C GLU A 30 36.93 -2.55 -25.44
N SER A 31 37.66 -1.79 -26.27
CA SER A 31 38.83 -1.03 -25.85
C SER A 31 38.47 0.02 -24.79
N PHE A 32 37.37 0.74 -24.95
CA PHE A 32 36.92 1.73 -23.97
C PHE A 32 36.71 1.12 -22.58
N PHE A 33 36.01 -0.01 -22.48
CA PHE A 33 35.78 -0.65 -21.19
C PHE A 33 37.06 -1.21 -20.58
N LYS A 34 37.95 -1.78 -21.39
CA LYS A 34 39.27 -2.26 -20.93
C LYS A 34 40.12 -1.13 -20.34
N GLU A 35 40.14 0.03 -20.99
CA GLU A 35 40.98 1.16 -20.59
C GLU A 35 40.40 1.92 -19.39
N HIS A 36 39.09 2.13 -19.37
CA HIS A 36 38.46 3.05 -18.42
C HIS A 36 37.68 2.37 -17.29
N CYS A 37 37.23 1.12 -17.46
CA CYS A 37 36.27 0.49 -16.53
C CYS A 37 36.80 -0.77 -15.85
N LEU A 38 37.37 -1.72 -16.59
CA LEU A 38 37.68 -3.07 -16.06
C LEU A 38 38.71 -3.08 -14.94
N ARG A 39 39.59 -2.07 -14.86
CA ARG A 39 40.54 -1.92 -13.74
C ARG A 39 39.86 -1.79 -12.37
N CYS A 40 38.60 -1.39 -12.33
CA CYS A 40 37.81 -1.24 -11.10
C CYS A 40 36.57 -2.14 -11.03
N HIS A 41 36.26 -2.87 -12.11
CA HIS A 41 35.05 -3.69 -12.28
C HIS A 41 35.40 -5.06 -12.90
N ASP A 42 36.36 -5.76 -12.30
CA ASP A 42 36.80 -7.11 -12.69
C ASP A 42 36.74 -8.11 -11.53
N ALA A 43 37.24 -9.33 -11.76
CA ALA A 43 37.34 -10.37 -10.74
C ALA A 43 38.08 -9.97 -9.46
N LYS A 44 39.07 -9.07 -9.56
CA LYS A 44 39.95 -8.69 -8.45
C LYS A 44 39.42 -7.47 -7.71
N LYS A 45 38.83 -6.51 -8.42
CA LYS A 45 38.32 -5.25 -7.87
C LYS A 45 36.90 -5.02 -8.37
N GLN A 46 35.96 -5.00 -7.43
CA GLN A 46 34.51 -4.96 -7.67
C GLN A 46 33.94 -3.67 -7.07
N SER A 47 34.36 -2.53 -7.61
CA SER A 47 34.00 -1.23 -7.04
C SER A 47 32.48 -1.05 -7.17
N GLY A 48 31.80 -0.77 -6.05
CA GLY A 48 30.34 -0.68 -6.04
C GLY A 48 29.62 -2.01 -6.24
N ASP A 49 30.29 -3.14 -5.95
CA ASP A 49 29.76 -4.51 -6.08
C ASP A 49 29.28 -4.86 -7.49
N PHE A 50 29.91 -4.25 -8.51
CA PHE A 50 29.52 -4.40 -9.91
C PHE A 50 30.63 -5.05 -10.73
N ARG A 51 30.28 -6.15 -11.42
CA ARG A 51 31.17 -6.99 -12.25
C ARG A 51 30.90 -6.80 -13.74
N LEU A 52 31.54 -5.80 -14.32
CA LEU A 52 31.40 -5.50 -15.75
C LEU A 52 32.05 -6.59 -16.63
N ASP A 53 33.13 -7.22 -16.17
CA ASP A 53 33.82 -8.29 -16.88
C ASP A 53 32.96 -9.54 -17.13
N THR A 54 31.94 -9.77 -16.30
CA THR A 54 31.00 -10.89 -16.47
C THR A 54 29.68 -10.48 -17.10
N LEU A 55 29.44 -9.18 -17.29
CA LEU A 55 28.21 -8.66 -17.87
C LEU A 55 28.18 -8.98 -19.38
N LYS A 56 27.30 -9.90 -19.76
CA LYS A 56 27.16 -10.33 -21.16
C LYS A 56 26.48 -9.24 -21.98
N ALA A 57 26.85 -9.09 -23.25
CA ALA A 57 26.13 -8.23 -24.20
C ALA A 57 24.83 -8.90 -24.70
N HIS A 58 24.04 -9.50 -23.80
CA HIS A 58 22.79 -10.18 -24.13
C HIS A 58 21.59 -9.31 -23.80
N PHE A 59 21.39 -8.26 -24.60
CA PHE A 59 20.33 -7.27 -24.37
C PHE A 59 18.91 -7.81 -24.56
N ALA A 60 18.69 -9.05 -24.99
CA ALA A 60 17.34 -9.65 -25.01
C ALA A 60 16.90 -10.15 -23.62
N ASP A 61 17.85 -10.34 -22.71
CA ASP A 61 17.58 -10.60 -21.30
C ASP A 61 17.30 -9.28 -20.57
N ALA A 62 16.27 -9.26 -19.71
CA ALA A 62 15.80 -8.02 -19.06
C ALA A 62 16.78 -7.52 -17.99
N GLU A 63 17.28 -8.44 -17.15
CA GLU A 63 18.24 -8.13 -16.08
C GLU A 63 19.57 -7.64 -16.67
N THR A 64 20.04 -8.30 -17.73
CA THR A 64 21.23 -7.87 -18.46
C THR A 64 21.06 -6.46 -19.03
N ALA A 65 19.91 -6.16 -19.65
CA ALA A 65 19.65 -4.83 -20.21
C ALA A 65 19.53 -3.74 -19.14
N GLU A 66 19.00 -4.07 -17.97
CA GLU A 66 18.94 -3.17 -16.81
C GLU A 66 20.35 -2.80 -16.33
N HIS A 67 21.22 -3.78 -16.11
CA HIS A 67 22.62 -3.53 -15.75
C HIS A 67 23.35 -2.68 -16.82
N TRP A 68 23.11 -2.93 -18.10
CA TRP A 68 23.66 -2.07 -19.16
C TRP A 68 23.09 -0.64 -19.15
N SER A 69 21.82 -0.47 -18.77
CA SER A 69 21.21 0.86 -18.58
C SER A 69 21.86 1.61 -17.41
N GLU A 70 22.25 0.93 -16.35
CA GLU A 70 23.02 1.54 -15.25
C GLU A 70 24.40 2.00 -15.74
N VAL A 71 25.10 1.16 -16.53
CA VAL A 71 26.39 1.51 -17.14
C VAL A 71 26.24 2.75 -18.03
N LEU A 72 25.21 2.78 -18.88
CA LEU A 72 24.87 3.93 -19.72
C LEU A 72 24.69 5.20 -18.89
N LEU A 73 23.93 5.13 -17.79
CA LEU A 73 23.68 6.26 -16.89
C LEU A 73 24.96 6.76 -16.22
N GLN A 74 25.84 5.87 -15.77
CA GLN A 74 27.11 6.25 -15.12
C GLN A 74 28.07 6.94 -16.09
N ILE A 75 28.12 6.50 -17.36
CA ILE A 75 28.92 7.15 -18.40
C ILE A 75 28.33 8.51 -18.74
N ASN A 76 27.01 8.57 -18.99
CA ASN A 76 26.33 9.79 -19.42
C ASN A 76 26.35 10.90 -18.34
N SER A 77 26.25 10.52 -17.06
CA SER A 77 26.38 11.45 -15.93
C SER A 77 27.83 11.91 -15.66
N GLY A 78 28.83 11.36 -16.36
CA GLY A 78 30.24 11.59 -16.08
C GLY A 78 30.66 11.11 -14.68
N GLY A 79 29.90 10.19 -14.09
CA GLY A 79 30.19 9.58 -12.78
C GLY A 79 31.38 8.61 -12.84
N MET A 80 31.55 7.95 -13.99
CA MET A 80 32.62 6.98 -14.24
C MET A 80 33.48 7.37 -15.46
N PRO A 81 34.81 7.23 -15.40
CA PRO A 81 35.62 6.86 -14.23
C PRO A 81 35.59 7.93 -13.10
N PRO A 82 35.84 7.53 -11.84
CA PRO A 82 35.79 8.44 -10.69
C PRO A 82 36.80 9.59 -10.85
N LYS A 83 36.58 10.72 -10.18
CA LYS A 83 37.38 11.96 -10.34
C LYS A 83 38.91 11.79 -10.22
N LYS A 84 39.38 10.74 -9.54
CA LYS A 84 40.82 10.44 -9.35
C LYS A 84 41.42 9.59 -10.47
N GLU A 85 40.62 9.13 -11.43
CA GLU A 85 41.04 8.28 -12.54
C GLU A 85 40.99 9.05 -13.88
N PRO A 86 41.83 8.69 -14.87
CA PRO A 86 41.77 9.28 -16.20
C PRO A 86 40.39 9.09 -16.83
N ARG A 87 39.76 10.20 -17.23
CA ARG A 87 38.45 10.20 -17.87
C ARG A 87 38.59 10.11 -19.40
N PRO A 88 37.69 9.36 -20.08
CA PRO A 88 37.68 9.28 -21.53
C PRO A 88 37.34 10.64 -22.16
N LYS A 89 37.64 10.80 -23.45
CA LYS A 89 37.18 11.99 -24.20
C LYS A 89 35.66 11.94 -24.34
N ALA A 90 35.03 13.11 -24.36
CA ALA A 90 33.57 13.22 -24.52
C ALA A 90 33.05 12.52 -25.79
N THR A 91 33.80 12.56 -26.88
CA THR A 91 33.46 11.88 -28.15
C THR A 91 33.52 10.36 -28.04
N GLU A 92 34.47 9.81 -27.28
CA GLU A 92 34.61 8.37 -27.06
C GLU A 92 33.50 7.85 -26.13
N ALA A 93 33.21 8.60 -25.06
CA ALA A 93 32.09 8.29 -24.16
C ALA A 93 30.75 8.36 -24.89
N ALA A 94 30.53 9.37 -25.75
CA ALA A 94 29.30 9.52 -26.53
C ALA A 94 29.07 8.33 -27.48
N ALA A 95 30.12 7.84 -28.15
CA ALA A 95 30.01 6.68 -29.04
C ALA A 95 29.62 5.39 -28.29
N VAL A 96 30.15 5.18 -27.09
CA VAL A 96 29.78 4.02 -26.25
C VAL A 96 28.36 4.15 -25.71
N VAL A 97 27.96 5.35 -25.28
CA VAL A 97 26.59 5.67 -24.86
C VAL A 97 25.60 5.36 -25.99
N GLU A 98 25.89 5.79 -27.22
CA GLU A 98 25.07 5.53 -28.40
C GLU A 98 24.98 4.03 -28.73
N TRP A 99 26.09 3.30 -28.61
CA TRP A 99 26.11 1.85 -28.80
C TRP A 99 25.22 1.13 -27.77
N ILE A 100 25.40 1.40 -26.46
CA ILE A 100 24.58 0.77 -25.41
C ILE A 100 23.09 1.10 -25.63
N ALA A 101 22.76 2.37 -25.91
CA ALA A 101 21.38 2.78 -26.14
C ALA A 101 20.76 2.07 -27.35
N THR A 102 21.53 1.89 -28.43
CA THR A 102 21.10 1.14 -29.62
C THR A 102 20.85 -0.33 -29.31
N GLU A 103 21.74 -0.97 -28.55
CA GLU A 103 21.60 -2.38 -28.18
C GLU A 103 20.46 -2.63 -27.18
N ILE A 104 20.25 -1.71 -26.22
CA ILE A 104 19.06 -1.74 -25.33
C ILE A 104 17.78 -1.69 -26.16
N LYS A 105 17.71 -0.83 -27.18
CA LYS A 105 16.53 -0.69 -28.05
C LYS A 105 16.29 -1.91 -28.95
N LYS A 106 17.35 -2.52 -29.49
CA LYS A 106 17.24 -3.81 -30.18
C LYS A 106 16.74 -4.90 -29.23
N GLY A 107 17.29 -4.92 -28.01
CA GLY A 107 16.89 -5.80 -26.92
C GLY A 107 15.42 -5.68 -26.53
N GLU A 108 14.89 -4.45 -26.45
CA GLU A 108 13.46 -4.17 -26.19
C GLU A 108 12.59 -4.88 -27.23
N THR A 109 12.93 -4.77 -28.52
CA THR A 109 12.18 -5.41 -29.60
C THR A 109 12.13 -6.93 -29.42
N ALA A 110 13.26 -7.55 -29.06
CA ALA A 110 13.34 -8.98 -28.79
C ALA A 110 12.53 -9.39 -27.55
N ARG A 111 12.62 -8.63 -26.45
CA ARG A 111 11.82 -8.84 -25.23
C ARG A 111 10.33 -8.73 -25.52
N MET A 112 9.90 -7.71 -26.26
CA MET A 112 8.52 -7.51 -26.66
C MET A 112 8.01 -8.70 -27.50
N ALA A 113 8.80 -9.18 -28.46
CA ALA A 113 8.44 -10.37 -29.25
C ALA A 113 8.31 -11.63 -28.39
N ALA A 114 9.13 -11.77 -27.34
CA ALA A 114 9.10 -12.89 -26.41
C ALA A 114 7.94 -12.84 -25.39
N ARG A 115 7.26 -11.69 -25.23
CA ARG A 115 6.15 -11.55 -24.27
C ARG A 115 5.05 -12.55 -24.56
N SER A 116 4.39 -13.01 -23.50
CA SER A 116 3.22 -13.88 -23.62
C SER A 116 2.10 -13.16 -24.38
N PRO A 117 1.42 -13.82 -25.35
CA PRO A 117 0.25 -13.25 -26.01
C PRO A 117 -0.86 -12.86 -25.03
N VAL A 118 -0.92 -13.52 -23.87
CA VAL A 118 -1.88 -13.25 -22.80
C VAL A 118 -1.16 -13.06 -21.47
N THR A 119 -1.48 -11.97 -20.78
CA THR A 119 -1.05 -11.71 -19.40
C THR A 119 -2.24 -11.80 -18.48
N LEU A 120 -2.04 -12.37 -17.29
CA LEU A 120 -3.07 -12.59 -16.29
C LEU A 120 -2.62 -11.99 -14.97
N TYR A 121 -3.41 -11.09 -14.43
CA TYR A 121 -3.13 -10.44 -13.15
C TYR A 121 -4.21 -10.83 -12.16
N ARG A 122 -3.89 -11.70 -11.20
CA ARG A 122 -4.86 -12.12 -10.17
C ARG A 122 -5.32 -10.88 -9.40
N LEU A 123 -6.59 -10.82 -9.01
CA LEU A 123 -7.06 -9.83 -8.04
C LEU A 123 -6.38 -10.07 -6.68
N SER A 124 -5.86 -9.02 -6.06
CA SER A 124 -5.52 -9.08 -4.63
C SER A 124 -6.78 -9.38 -3.82
N ARG A 125 -6.61 -9.83 -2.58
CA ARG A 125 -7.71 -10.14 -1.67
C ARG A 125 -8.63 -8.93 -1.44
N GLN A 126 -8.07 -7.72 -1.40
CA GLN A 126 -8.83 -6.47 -1.26
C GLN A 126 -9.57 -6.12 -2.55
N GLU A 127 -8.93 -6.25 -3.71
CA GLU A 127 -9.58 -6.04 -5.02
C GLU A 127 -10.71 -7.05 -5.25
N TYR A 128 -10.54 -8.31 -4.83
CA TYR A 128 -11.60 -9.33 -4.84
C TYR A 128 -12.80 -8.86 -4.01
N ALA A 129 -12.57 -8.44 -2.75
CA ALA A 129 -13.62 -7.96 -1.86
C ALA A 129 -14.36 -6.73 -2.42
N ASN A 130 -13.62 -5.75 -2.96
CA ASN A 130 -14.19 -4.57 -3.59
C ASN A 130 -14.99 -4.92 -4.86
N THR A 131 -14.50 -5.88 -5.65
CA THR A 131 -15.18 -6.35 -6.87
C THR A 131 -16.47 -7.09 -6.54
N VAL A 132 -16.47 -7.95 -5.51
CA VAL A 132 -17.69 -8.60 -5.01
C VAL A 132 -18.70 -7.56 -4.54
N LEU A 133 -18.24 -6.53 -3.82
CA LEU A 133 -19.09 -5.43 -3.37
C LEU A 133 -19.70 -4.65 -4.54
N ASP A 134 -18.90 -4.31 -5.55
CA ASP A 134 -19.39 -3.52 -6.68
C ASP A 134 -20.22 -4.35 -7.68
N LEU A 135 -19.95 -5.65 -7.80
CA LEU A 135 -20.71 -6.56 -8.67
C LEU A 135 -22.05 -6.95 -8.05
N LEU A 136 -22.04 -7.34 -6.77
CA LEU A 136 -23.18 -7.99 -6.11
C LEU A 136 -23.78 -7.19 -4.96
N GLY A 137 -23.13 -6.11 -4.53
CA GLY A 137 -23.55 -5.37 -3.34
C GLY A 137 -23.16 -6.04 -2.02
N ILE A 138 -22.39 -7.12 -2.05
CA ILE A 138 -22.04 -7.92 -0.87
C ILE A 138 -20.67 -7.48 -0.39
N ARG A 139 -20.53 -7.05 0.87
CA ARG A 139 -19.17 -6.85 1.38
C ARG A 139 -18.59 -8.20 1.74
N PHE A 140 -17.37 -8.47 1.33
CA PHE A 140 -16.65 -9.65 1.75
C PHE A 140 -15.45 -9.16 2.56
N ASP A 141 -15.18 -9.80 3.70
CA ASP A 141 -14.05 -9.44 4.55
C ASP A 141 -12.87 -10.40 4.27
N PRO A 142 -11.87 -9.97 3.50
CA PRO A 142 -10.74 -10.82 3.12
C PRO A 142 -9.74 -11.02 4.27
N ASP A 143 -9.84 -10.25 5.35
CA ASP A 143 -8.92 -10.28 6.49
C ASP A 143 -9.36 -11.26 7.58
N GLN A 144 -10.55 -11.85 7.47
CA GLN A 144 -11.02 -12.83 8.45
C GLN A 144 -10.07 -14.02 8.56
N PRO A 145 -9.70 -14.42 9.79
CA PRO A 145 -8.83 -15.58 10.00
C PRO A 145 -9.32 -16.82 9.26
N GLY A 146 -8.43 -17.39 8.43
CA GLY A 146 -8.72 -18.59 7.66
C GLY A 146 -9.51 -18.38 6.36
N VAL A 147 -9.85 -17.15 5.98
CA VAL A 147 -10.50 -16.85 4.70
C VAL A 147 -9.49 -16.77 3.57
N PHE A 148 -8.64 -15.73 3.53
CA PHE A 148 -7.55 -15.62 2.58
C PHE A 148 -6.21 -15.49 3.29
N ALA A 149 -5.15 -16.02 2.68
CA ALA A 149 -3.80 -15.71 3.10
C ALA A 149 -3.45 -14.27 2.69
N GLU A 150 -2.46 -13.67 3.35
CA GLU A 150 -1.92 -12.39 2.88
C GLU A 150 -1.29 -12.55 1.49
N ASP A 151 -1.52 -11.54 0.65
CA ASP A 151 -0.89 -11.48 -0.66
C ASP A 151 0.61 -11.13 -0.50
N PRO A 152 1.50 -11.82 -1.24
CA PRO A 152 2.91 -11.45 -1.27
C PRO A 152 3.10 -10.07 -1.90
N ARG A 153 4.13 -9.35 -1.45
CA ARG A 153 4.39 -7.95 -1.83
C ARG A 153 5.70 -7.83 -2.62
N TRP A 154 5.70 -6.97 -3.63
CA TRP A 154 6.89 -6.56 -4.37
C TRP A 154 7.11 -5.06 -4.12
N HIS A 155 8.16 -4.70 -3.38
CA HIS A 155 8.39 -3.32 -2.89
C HIS A 155 7.11 -2.66 -2.35
N GLY A 156 6.41 -3.36 -1.47
CA GLY A 156 5.15 -2.91 -0.87
C GLY A 156 3.87 -3.16 -1.68
N PHE A 157 3.96 -3.37 -2.99
CA PHE A 157 2.79 -3.57 -3.85
C PHE A 157 2.26 -5.00 -3.79
N GLU A 158 0.97 -5.14 -3.45
CA GLU A 158 0.29 -6.42 -3.26
C GLU A 158 -0.51 -6.88 -4.49
N ASN A 159 -0.52 -6.08 -5.57
CA ASN A 159 -1.29 -6.36 -6.79
C ASN A 159 -0.42 -6.78 -7.99
N THR A 160 0.87 -7.04 -7.78
CA THR A 160 1.84 -7.35 -8.84
C THR A 160 1.68 -8.78 -9.37
N GLY A 161 1.41 -8.94 -10.67
CA GLY A 161 0.96 -10.19 -11.28
C GLY A 161 1.87 -11.41 -11.07
N PHE A 162 3.20 -11.24 -11.12
CA PHE A 162 4.14 -12.36 -10.98
C PHE A 162 4.25 -12.91 -9.55
N MET A 163 3.88 -12.10 -8.55
CA MET A 163 3.84 -12.49 -7.13
C MET A 163 2.58 -13.27 -6.79
N LEU A 164 1.46 -12.96 -7.46
CA LEU A 164 0.13 -13.46 -7.09
C LEU A 164 -0.22 -14.85 -7.68
N ARG A 165 0.66 -15.83 -7.47
CA ARG A 165 0.44 -17.22 -7.90
C ARG A 165 -0.59 -17.94 -7.02
N LEU A 166 -1.36 -18.86 -7.61
CA LEU A 166 -2.33 -19.68 -6.88
C LEU A 166 -1.71 -21.04 -6.52
N SER A 167 -1.77 -21.39 -5.24
CA SER A 167 -1.56 -22.76 -4.76
C SER A 167 -2.89 -23.51 -4.75
N PRO A 168 -2.91 -24.85 -4.62
CA PRO A 168 -4.15 -25.62 -4.44
C PRO A 168 -4.99 -25.10 -3.26
N ALA A 169 -4.36 -24.78 -2.13
CA ALA A 169 -5.03 -24.20 -0.97
C ALA A 169 -5.69 -22.84 -1.29
N HIS A 170 -5.06 -21.98 -2.10
CA HIS A 170 -5.70 -20.74 -2.55
C HIS A 170 -6.96 -21.02 -3.37
N VAL A 171 -6.94 -22.01 -4.25
CA VAL A 171 -8.11 -22.37 -5.09
C VAL A 171 -9.29 -22.78 -4.19
N GLU A 172 -9.07 -23.64 -3.19
CA GLU A 172 -10.10 -24.04 -2.23
C GLU A 172 -10.71 -22.84 -1.50
N LYS A 173 -9.87 -21.88 -1.06
CA LYS A 173 -10.34 -20.66 -0.41
C LYS A 173 -11.17 -19.77 -1.34
N PHE A 174 -10.77 -19.60 -2.59
CA PHE A 174 -11.54 -18.81 -3.56
C PHE A 174 -12.87 -19.47 -3.94
N VAL A 175 -12.91 -20.81 -4.03
CA VAL A 175 -14.17 -21.57 -4.22
C VAL A 175 -15.09 -21.38 -3.02
N ALA A 176 -14.59 -21.57 -1.80
CA ALA A 176 -15.40 -21.37 -0.58
C ALA A 176 -15.92 -19.93 -0.44
N ALA A 177 -15.09 -18.93 -0.82
CA ALA A 177 -15.50 -17.54 -0.88
C ALA A 177 -16.60 -17.31 -1.93
N ALA A 178 -16.44 -17.88 -3.14
CA ALA A 178 -17.43 -17.80 -4.21
C ALA A 178 -18.78 -18.42 -3.80
N GLU A 179 -18.76 -19.59 -3.15
CA GLU A 179 -19.96 -20.26 -2.63
C GLU A 179 -20.66 -19.42 -1.57
N THR A 180 -19.88 -18.87 -0.62
CA THR A 180 -20.39 -17.98 0.44
C THR A 180 -21.07 -16.76 -0.17
N VAL A 181 -20.38 -16.08 -1.10
CA VAL A 181 -20.89 -14.88 -1.77
C VAL A 181 -22.12 -15.20 -2.61
N ALA A 182 -22.11 -16.29 -3.38
CA ALA A 182 -23.24 -16.69 -4.21
C ALA A 182 -24.47 -17.07 -3.38
N ALA A 183 -24.28 -17.68 -2.20
CA ALA A 183 -25.37 -18.00 -1.27
C ALA A 183 -26.12 -16.77 -0.76
N ILE A 184 -25.41 -15.66 -0.54
CA ILE A 184 -26.01 -14.38 -0.14
C ILE A 184 -26.65 -13.70 -1.34
N ALA A 185 -26.01 -13.74 -2.51
CA ALA A 185 -26.50 -13.08 -3.73
C ALA A 185 -27.78 -13.75 -4.25
N VAL A 186 -27.84 -15.08 -4.20
CA VAL A 186 -28.95 -15.89 -4.69
C VAL A 186 -29.49 -16.75 -3.55
N PRO A 187 -30.19 -16.14 -2.55
CA PRO A 187 -30.77 -16.89 -1.45
C PRO A 187 -31.94 -17.73 -1.97
N GLU A 188 -32.15 -18.89 -1.34
CA GLU A 188 -33.26 -19.80 -1.65
C GLU A 188 -34.61 -19.11 -1.46
N LYS A 189 -34.72 -18.36 -0.35
CA LYS A 189 -35.84 -17.47 -0.03
C LYS A 189 -35.25 -16.12 0.39
N PRO A 190 -35.50 -15.03 -0.36
CA PRO A 190 -35.10 -13.70 0.08
C PRO A 190 -35.75 -13.40 1.44
N ALA A 191 -34.95 -13.20 2.50
CA ALA A 191 -35.48 -12.81 3.80
C ALA A 191 -35.73 -11.29 3.78
N PRO A 192 -36.91 -10.81 4.22
CA PRO A 192 -37.11 -9.37 4.41
C PRO A 192 -36.15 -8.85 5.49
N PRO A 193 -35.70 -7.59 5.40
CA PRO A 193 -34.87 -7.00 6.46
C PRO A 193 -35.61 -7.10 7.78
N SER A 194 -34.95 -7.69 8.78
CA SER A 194 -35.45 -7.79 10.15
C SER A 194 -34.78 -6.73 11.00
N LYS A 195 -35.56 -6.04 11.83
CA LYS A 195 -35.05 -5.08 12.81
C LYS A 195 -35.04 -5.72 14.18
N THR A 196 -33.86 -5.85 14.75
CA THR A 196 -33.68 -6.30 16.14
C THR A 196 -33.24 -5.12 16.99
N SER A 197 -33.95 -4.85 18.08
CA SER A 197 -33.54 -3.88 19.08
C SER A 197 -32.99 -4.58 20.33
N MET A 198 -31.95 -4.01 20.92
CA MET A 198 -31.38 -4.41 22.19
C MET A 198 -31.67 -3.32 23.21
N SER A 199 -32.46 -3.70 24.22
CA SER A 199 -32.70 -2.87 25.39
C SER A 199 -31.51 -2.90 26.35
N PRO A 200 -31.45 -1.95 27.29
CA PRO A 200 -30.46 -1.94 28.38
C PRO A 200 -30.33 -3.27 29.12
N SER A 201 -31.46 -3.91 29.45
CA SER A 201 -31.47 -5.20 30.14
C SER A 201 -30.84 -6.33 29.32
N ARG A 202 -31.04 -6.32 27.98
CA ARG A 202 -30.41 -7.29 27.07
C ARG A 202 -28.90 -7.06 26.96
N LEU A 203 -28.47 -5.79 26.95
CA LEU A 203 -27.06 -5.42 26.99
C LEU A 203 -26.40 -5.75 28.33
N ALA A 204 -27.12 -5.66 29.43
CA ALA A 204 -26.62 -6.05 30.75
C ALA A 204 -26.46 -7.58 30.88
N GLY A 205 -27.22 -8.39 30.15
CA GLY A 205 -27.09 -9.86 30.19
C GLY A 205 -27.30 -10.46 31.59
N GLY A 206 -28.15 -9.86 32.41
CA GLY A 206 -28.43 -10.28 33.79
C GLY A 206 -27.62 -9.57 34.87
N PHE A 207 -26.58 -8.82 34.52
CA PHE A 207 -25.79 -8.02 35.46
C PHE A 207 -26.49 -6.71 35.82
N LYS A 208 -27.37 -6.74 36.84
CA LYS A 208 -28.18 -5.58 37.26
C LYS A 208 -27.36 -4.33 37.58
N GLN A 209 -26.12 -4.48 38.05
CA GLN A 209 -25.22 -3.37 38.35
C GLN A 209 -24.78 -2.57 37.10
N LEU A 210 -25.00 -3.10 35.90
CA LEU A 210 -24.75 -2.42 34.62
C LEU A 210 -26.00 -1.72 34.09
N ILE A 211 -27.09 -1.67 34.87
CA ILE A 211 -28.31 -0.96 34.54
C ILE A 211 -28.41 0.27 35.44
N LEU A 212 -28.47 1.45 34.82
CA LEU A 212 -28.75 2.70 35.51
C LEU A 212 -30.23 3.06 35.30
N GLU A 213 -30.98 3.11 36.38
CA GLU A 213 -32.34 3.67 36.40
C GLU A 213 -32.27 5.10 36.94
N ARG A 214 -32.41 6.08 36.06
CA ARG A 214 -32.35 7.51 36.42
C ARG A 214 -33.30 8.31 35.56
N ASN A 215 -34.00 9.29 36.14
CA ASN A 215 -34.96 10.16 35.43
C ASN A 215 -36.03 9.39 34.66
N GLY A 216 -36.53 8.28 35.22
CA GLY A 216 -37.55 7.43 34.59
C GLY A 216 -37.07 6.65 33.36
N LYS A 217 -35.76 6.59 33.10
CA LYS A 217 -35.16 5.84 31.99
C LYS A 217 -34.20 4.77 32.52
N SER A 218 -34.30 3.59 31.93
CA SER A 218 -33.33 2.51 32.07
C SER A 218 -32.24 2.67 31.01
N ARG A 219 -30.97 2.56 31.40
CA ARG A 219 -29.83 2.64 30.46
C ARG A 219 -28.76 1.62 30.80
N TYR A 220 -28.10 1.09 29.78
CA TYR A 220 -26.92 0.26 29.97
C TYR A 220 -25.73 1.15 30.27
N LEU A 221 -25.05 0.89 31.37
CA LEU A 221 -23.90 1.62 31.84
C LEU A 221 -22.63 0.82 31.57
N THR A 222 -21.65 1.46 30.93
CA THR A 222 -20.29 0.96 30.81
C THR A 222 -19.30 2.05 31.19
N TYR A 223 -18.12 1.63 31.62
CA TYR A 223 -17.04 2.49 32.08
C TYR A 223 -15.71 1.99 31.51
N SER A 224 -14.60 2.67 31.84
CA SER A 224 -13.33 2.50 31.14
C SER A 224 -12.81 1.05 31.13
N GLY A 225 -12.35 0.59 29.97
CA GLY A 225 -11.78 -0.76 29.80
C GLY A 225 -12.82 -1.88 29.66
N GLN A 226 -14.11 -1.60 29.80
CA GLN A 226 -15.18 -2.57 29.59
C GLN A 226 -15.54 -2.69 28.10
N GLY A 227 -16.00 -3.89 27.73
CA GLY A 227 -16.47 -4.17 26.37
C GLY A 227 -17.69 -5.08 26.39
N ARG A 228 -18.66 -4.78 25.52
CA ARG A 228 -19.86 -5.59 25.32
C ARG A 228 -19.98 -5.99 23.86
N ARG A 229 -20.02 -7.30 23.62
CA ARG A 229 -20.42 -7.83 22.32
C ARG A 229 -21.90 -7.53 22.13
N ILE A 230 -22.21 -6.71 21.12
CA ILE A 230 -23.58 -6.30 20.80
C ILE A 230 -24.21 -7.23 19.78
N TYR A 231 -23.38 -7.90 18.98
CA TYR A 231 -23.87 -8.75 17.92
C TYR A 231 -22.87 -9.88 17.61
N GLY A 232 -23.40 -11.05 17.23
CA GLY A 232 -22.64 -12.21 16.80
C GLY A 232 -23.38 -12.99 15.72
N ASP A 233 -22.62 -13.62 14.83
CA ASP A 233 -23.07 -14.61 13.85
C ASP A 233 -23.85 -14.06 12.64
N LEU A 234 -23.50 -12.84 12.20
CA LEU A 234 -23.94 -12.35 10.88
C LEU A 234 -23.35 -13.34 9.87
N PRO A 235 -24.17 -13.91 8.96
CA PRO A 235 -23.62 -14.64 7.84
C PRO A 235 -22.60 -13.74 7.14
N SER A 236 -21.43 -14.30 6.81
CA SER A 236 -20.38 -13.55 6.12
C SER A 236 -21.00 -12.79 4.95
N GLY A 237 -20.67 -11.51 4.79
CA GLY A 237 -21.17 -10.63 3.75
C GLY A 237 -22.63 -10.20 3.77
N THR A 238 -23.34 -10.48 4.86
CA THR A 238 -24.56 -9.74 5.18
C THR A 238 -24.21 -8.41 5.83
N ALA A 239 -24.68 -7.30 5.26
CA ALA A 239 -24.56 -6.00 5.91
C ALA A 239 -25.62 -5.82 6.99
N ALA A 240 -25.25 -5.16 8.06
CA ALA A 240 -26.15 -4.73 9.11
C ALA A 240 -26.08 -3.22 9.25
N LYS A 241 -27.24 -2.56 9.17
CA LYS A 241 -27.33 -1.15 9.54
C LYS A 241 -27.51 -1.09 11.05
N VAL A 242 -26.53 -0.47 11.72
CA VAL A 242 -26.48 -0.37 13.17
C VAL A 242 -26.75 1.08 13.57
N ARG A 243 -27.71 1.26 14.48
CA ARG A 243 -28.04 2.54 15.10
C ARG A 243 -27.88 2.41 16.61
N ILE A 244 -27.17 3.34 17.23
CA ILE A 244 -26.93 3.33 18.68
C ILE A 244 -27.30 4.70 19.23
N GLN A 245 -28.24 4.74 20.16
CA GLN A 245 -28.52 5.94 20.94
C GLN A 245 -27.79 5.87 22.28
N LEU A 246 -27.00 6.90 22.56
CA LEU A 246 -26.08 6.89 23.68
C LEU A 246 -25.78 8.32 24.18
N SER A 247 -25.36 8.38 25.44
CA SER A 247 -24.86 9.58 26.12
C SER A 247 -23.46 9.31 26.67
N GLY A 248 -22.67 10.36 26.85
CA GLY A 248 -21.34 10.29 27.43
C GLY A 248 -21.18 11.28 28.57
N LEU A 249 -21.07 10.77 29.80
CA LEU A 249 -20.92 11.56 31.00
C LEU A 249 -19.44 11.77 31.32
N LYS A 250 -19.07 13.04 31.50
CA LYS A 250 -17.70 13.40 31.89
C LYS A 250 -17.44 13.05 33.35
N SER A 251 -16.22 12.62 33.64
CA SER A 251 -15.72 12.55 35.01
C SER A 251 -15.52 13.93 35.62
N ALA A 252 -15.28 13.98 36.94
CA ALA A 252 -15.02 15.23 37.66
C ALA A 252 -13.82 16.03 37.11
N ASP A 253 -12.81 15.38 36.52
CA ASP A 253 -11.68 16.02 35.85
C ASP A 253 -11.98 16.44 34.39
N GLY A 254 -13.24 16.31 33.94
CA GLY A 254 -13.72 16.79 32.65
C GLY A 254 -13.52 15.83 31.48
N LYS A 255 -12.97 14.63 31.70
CA LYS A 255 -12.73 13.66 30.62
C LYS A 255 -14.02 13.00 30.15
N ALA A 256 -14.23 12.93 28.83
CA ALA A 256 -15.38 12.27 28.22
C ALA A 256 -15.10 10.77 27.96
N PRO A 257 -16.13 9.91 27.94
CA PRO A 257 -15.95 8.49 27.61
C PRO A 257 -15.64 8.36 26.13
N ARG A 258 -14.68 7.48 25.81
CA ARG A 258 -14.28 7.19 24.44
C ARG A 258 -14.83 5.86 23.98
N LEU A 259 -15.72 5.91 23.01
CA LEU A 259 -16.36 4.77 22.38
C LEU A 259 -15.49 4.24 21.23
N SER A 260 -15.17 2.95 21.28
CA SER A 260 -14.52 2.20 20.21
C SER A 260 -15.42 1.04 19.77
N ILE A 261 -15.75 1.02 18.48
CA ILE A 261 -16.42 -0.05 17.75
C ILE A 261 -15.58 -0.28 16.51
N ASP A 262 -14.57 -1.16 16.61
CA ASP A 262 -13.62 -1.35 15.51
C ASP A 262 -14.29 -2.00 14.29
N PRO A 263 -13.96 -1.58 13.06
CA PRO A 263 -13.20 -0.38 12.67
C PRO A 263 -14.07 0.89 12.46
N TYR A 264 -15.35 0.85 12.82
CA TYR A 264 -16.37 1.83 12.41
C TYR A 264 -16.34 3.15 13.20
N ILE A 265 -16.11 3.09 14.51
CA ILE A 265 -16.20 4.25 15.41
C ILE A 265 -15.02 4.19 16.39
N ASP A 266 -14.22 5.24 16.51
CA ASP A 266 -13.28 5.46 17.63
C ASP A 266 -13.29 6.95 18.00
N ARG A 267 -14.14 7.34 18.96
CA ARG A 267 -14.35 8.75 19.30
C ARG A 267 -14.75 9.00 20.74
N GLU A 268 -14.43 10.20 21.23
CA GLU A 268 -15.05 10.74 22.45
C GLU A 268 -16.53 11.04 22.23
N ILE A 269 -17.32 10.73 23.23
CA ILE A 269 -18.76 11.00 23.28
C ILE A 269 -19.00 12.10 24.30
N VAL A 270 -19.32 13.29 23.78
CA VAL A 270 -19.77 14.42 24.59
C VAL A 270 -21.25 14.63 24.28
N ALA A 271 -22.10 13.94 25.01
CA ALA A 271 -23.55 13.99 24.87
C ALA A 271 -24.16 13.88 26.27
N PRO A 272 -24.75 14.96 26.83
CA PRO A 272 -25.32 14.91 28.16
C PRO A 272 -26.53 13.96 28.18
N GLU A 273 -26.87 13.44 29.36
CA GLU A 273 -27.86 12.36 29.51
C GLU A 273 -29.27 12.72 29.01
N ASP A 274 -29.62 14.00 29.07
CA ASP A 274 -30.89 14.57 28.62
C ASP A 274 -30.92 14.83 27.10
N GLN A 275 -29.76 14.91 26.45
CA GLN A 275 -29.61 15.12 25.00
C GLN A 275 -28.72 14.02 24.39
N PRO A 276 -29.18 12.75 24.35
CA PRO A 276 -28.43 11.66 23.75
C PRO A 276 -28.26 11.87 22.25
N ILE A 277 -27.16 11.35 21.70
CA ILE A 277 -26.91 11.34 20.26
C ILE A 277 -27.19 9.96 19.68
N THR A 278 -27.48 9.91 18.37
CA THR A 278 -27.59 8.65 17.63
C THR A 278 -26.43 8.52 16.65
N LEU A 279 -25.64 7.46 16.81
CA LEU A 279 -24.62 7.08 15.85
C LEU A 279 -25.18 6.02 14.91
N GLU A 280 -24.93 6.18 13.62
CA GLU A 280 -25.38 5.26 12.56
C GLU A 280 -24.20 4.84 11.69
N PHE A 281 -24.07 3.53 11.45
CA PHE A 281 -23.08 2.99 10.53
C PHE A 281 -23.57 1.67 9.91
N VAL A 282 -22.98 1.30 8.78
CA VAL A 282 -23.22 0.00 8.14
C VAL A 282 -22.01 -0.88 8.41
N SER A 283 -22.24 -2.02 9.05
CA SER A 283 -21.23 -3.02 9.37
C SER A 283 -21.41 -4.28 8.53
N THR A 284 -20.29 -4.93 8.23
CA THR A 284 -20.25 -6.31 7.70
C THR A 284 -19.34 -7.21 8.51
N ALA A 285 -18.98 -6.76 9.71
CA ALA A 285 -18.24 -7.59 10.65
C ALA A 285 -19.16 -8.72 11.13
N ARG A 286 -18.60 -9.93 11.26
CA ARG A 286 -19.32 -11.08 11.82
C ARG A 286 -19.73 -10.83 13.27
N ASP A 287 -18.90 -10.10 14.00
CA ASP A 287 -19.11 -9.71 15.38
C ASP A 287 -18.85 -8.21 15.56
N LEU A 288 -19.65 -7.62 16.44
CA LEU A 288 -19.48 -6.22 16.83
C LEU A 288 -19.36 -6.14 18.33
N THR A 289 -18.31 -5.46 18.77
CA THR A 289 -18.05 -5.20 20.19
C THR A 289 -17.99 -3.70 20.40
N ILE A 290 -18.83 -3.20 21.29
CA ILE A 290 -18.72 -1.86 21.85
C ILE A 290 -17.68 -1.92 22.97
N ARG A 291 -16.69 -1.03 22.93
CA ARG A 291 -15.71 -0.87 24.00
C ARG A 291 -15.67 0.58 24.44
N GLN A 292 -15.60 0.80 25.75
CA GLN A 292 -15.14 2.08 26.27
C GLN A 292 -13.63 1.95 26.53
N THR A 293 -12.82 2.69 25.78
CA THR A 293 -11.36 2.60 25.93
C THR A 293 -10.86 3.28 27.19
N GLY A 294 -9.76 2.80 27.75
CA GLY A 294 -9.14 3.33 28.97
C GLY A 294 -8.94 2.24 30.02
N GLU A 295 -8.37 2.61 31.16
CA GLU A 295 -8.25 1.74 32.32
C GLU A 295 -9.15 2.26 33.43
N SER A 296 -10.09 1.42 33.90
CA SER A 296 -10.93 1.76 35.04
C SER A 296 -10.13 1.74 36.34
N GLN A 297 -10.39 2.71 37.20
CA GLN A 297 -9.88 2.77 38.57
C GLN A 297 -10.91 2.26 39.60
N LEU A 298 -12.06 1.78 39.14
CA LEU A 298 -13.10 1.24 40.00
C LEU A 298 -12.70 -0.12 40.59
N ASP A 299 -13.23 -0.42 41.78
CA ASP A 299 -13.06 -1.74 42.39
C ASP A 299 -13.64 -2.83 41.48
N LYS A 300 -12.83 -3.85 41.17
CA LYS A 300 -13.19 -4.91 40.22
C LYS A 300 -14.32 -5.83 40.73
N LYS A 301 -14.49 -5.95 42.04
CA LYS A 301 -15.52 -6.81 42.67
C LYS A 301 -16.80 -6.04 42.95
N ASN A 302 -16.70 -4.76 43.29
CA ASN A 302 -17.84 -3.89 43.58
C ASN A 302 -17.64 -2.50 42.96
N PRO A 303 -17.81 -2.36 41.63
CA PRO A 303 -17.59 -1.10 40.94
C PRO A 303 -18.65 -0.08 41.38
N GLN A 304 -18.20 1.08 41.88
CA GLN A 304 -19.04 2.21 42.28
C GLN A 304 -18.80 3.38 41.31
N PRO A 305 -19.49 3.42 40.16
CA PRO A 305 -19.19 4.36 39.08
C PRO A 305 -19.56 5.82 39.41
N PHE A 306 -20.43 6.04 40.40
CA PHE A 306 -20.88 7.37 40.82
C PHE A 306 -20.40 7.72 42.23
N ALA A 307 -20.19 9.01 42.49
CA ALA A 307 -20.04 9.55 43.83
C ALA A 307 -21.41 9.73 44.51
N GLU A 308 -21.43 10.10 45.79
CA GLU A 308 -22.67 10.27 46.56
C GLU A 308 -23.58 11.38 46.01
N ASP A 309 -22.99 12.40 45.38
CA ASP A 309 -23.69 13.49 44.70
C ASP A 309 -24.22 13.10 43.31
N GLY A 310 -24.01 11.85 42.88
CA GLY A 310 -24.43 11.34 41.57
C GLY A 310 -23.51 11.72 40.41
N SER A 311 -22.37 12.37 40.67
CA SER A 311 -21.36 12.68 39.66
C SER A 311 -20.55 11.42 39.27
N PRO A 312 -20.14 11.27 38.00
CA PRO A 312 -19.29 10.17 37.57
C PRO A 312 -17.89 10.24 38.18
N ARG A 313 -17.42 9.15 38.82
CA ARG A 313 -16.04 9.05 39.34
C ARG A 313 -15.01 8.90 38.23
N GLU A 314 -15.40 8.29 37.12
CA GLU A 314 -14.64 8.18 35.89
C GLU A 314 -15.59 8.39 34.69
N PRO A 315 -15.10 8.52 33.45
CA PRO A 315 -15.98 8.72 32.31
C PRO A 315 -16.96 7.55 32.16
N ILE A 316 -18.24 7.83 31.89
CA ILE A 316 -19.29 6.81 31.79
C ILE A 316 -20.02 6.94 30.46
N LEU A 317 -20.06 5.84 29.71
CA LEU A 317 -20.91 5.72 28.53
C LEU A 317 -22.25 5.09 28.91
N LEU A 318 -23.34 5.77 28.58
CA LEU A 318 -24.71 5.28 28.76
C LEU A 318 -25.31 4.94 27.40
N ILE A 319 -25.86 3.74 27.26
CA ILE A 319 -26.51 3.28 26.03
C ILE A 319 -28.00 3.12 26.31
N ASP A 320 -28.81 3.88 25.58
CA ASP A 320 -30.27 3.81 25.66
C ASP A 320 -30.78 2.57 24.92
N TRP A 321 -30.32 2.37 23.68
CA TRP A 321 -30.66 1.20 22.86
C TRP A 321 -29.68 1.01 21.71
N ILE A 322 -29.68 -0.20 21.18
CA ILE A 322 -29.01 -0.54 19.92
C ILE A 322 -30.04 -1.16 18.99
N GLU A 323 -30.11 -0.70 17.76
CA GLU A 323 -30.94 -1.28 16.72
C GLU A 323 -30.06 -1.80 15.58
N ILE A 324 -30.38 -3.00 15.12
CA ILE A 324 -29.66 -3.70 14.06
C ILE A 324 -30.68 -4.15 13.03
N GLU A 325 -30.54 -3.65 11.81
CA GLU A 325 -31.34 -4.07 10.65
C GLU A 325 -30.49 -5.02 9.78
N THR A 326 -30.97 -6.26 9.58
CA THR A 326 -30.26 -7.30 8.81
C THR A 326 -31.23 -8.27 8.10
N PRO A 327 -30.95 -8.71 6.85
CA PRO A 327 -29.90 -8.20 5.97
C PRO A 327 -30.22 -6.77 5.53
N TYR A 328 -29.26 -5.85 5.65
CA TYR A 328 -29.39 -4.50 5.14
C TYR A 328 -28.85 -4.44 3.71
N LEU A 329 -29.69 -3.99 2.78
CA LEU A 329 -29.30 -3.69 1.41
C LEU A 329 -29.68 -2.24 1.10
N THR A 330 -28.77 -1.50 0.48
CA THR A 330 -29.16 -0.24 -0.16
C THR A 330 -30.11 -0.55 -1.32
N LYS A 331 -30.89 0.44 -1.76
CA LYS A 331 -31.79 0.29 -2.91
C LYS A 331 -31.04 -0.23 -4.14
N GLU A 332 -29.88 0.34 -4.43
CA GLU A 332 -29.04 -0.09 -5.55
C GLU A 332 -28.58 -1.55 -5.42
N GLN A 333 -28.23 -2.00 -4.21
CA GLN A 333 -27.86 -3.40 -3.97
C GLN A 333 -29.06 -4.34 -4.16
N ALA A 334 -30.24 -3.95 -3.66
CA ALA A 334 -31.48 -4.70 -3.86
C ALA A 334 -31.86 -4.80 -5.35
N ASP A 335 -31.72 -3.71 -6.10
CA ASP A 335 -31.99 -3.66 -7.54
C ASP A 335 -31.02 -4.58 -8.31
N ARG A 336 -29.72 -4.56 -7.98
CA ARG A 336 -28.72 -5.48 -8.57
C ARG A 336 -29.01 -6.94 -8.25
N GLN A 337 -29.40 -7.23 -7.01
CA GLN A 337 -29.77 -8.59 -6.61
C GLN A 337 -31.02 -9.08 -7.35
N ALA A 338 -32.00 -8.20 -7.55
CA ALA A 338 -33.21 -8.50 -8.32
C ALA A 338 -32.92 -8.67 -9.82
N GLU A 339 -31.96 -7.94 -10.38
CA GLU A 339 -31.52 -8.09 -11.78
C GLU A 339 -30.73 -9.40 -12.00
N LEU A 340 -29.96 -9.83 -11.01
CA LEU A 340 -29.10 -11.01 -11.10
C LEU A 340 -29.89 -12.30 -11.35
N VAL A 341 -31.05 -12.48 -10.69
CA VAL A 341 -31.84 -13.71 -10.76
C VAL A 341 -33.05 -13.48 -11.67
N PRO A 342 -33.21 -14.25 -12.77
CA PRO A 342 -34.38 -14.17 -13.63
C PRO A 342 -35.68 -14.36 -12.84
N LYS A 343 -36.73 -13.60 -13.18
CA LYS A 343 -38.05 -13.74 -12.55
C LYS A 343 -38.72 -15.07 -12.92
N ASP A 344 -38.60 -15.46 -14.19
CA ASP A 344 -39.05 -16.75 -14.69
C ASP A 344 -37.84 -17.67 -14.86
N GLY A 345 -37.71 -18.64 -13.95
CA GLY A 345 -36.62 -19.61 -13.96
C GLY A 345 -36.83 -20.80 -14.91
N GLU A 346 -37.99 -20.89 -15.55
CA GLU A 346 -38.32 -21.95 -16.51
C GLU A 346 -38.06 -21.49 -17.96
N ASN A 347 -38.06 -20.17 -18.22
CA ASN A 347 -37.61 -19.61 -19.50
C ASN A 347 -36.07 -19.62 -19.61
N LEU A 348 -35.53 -20.69 -20.20
CA LEU A 348 -34.08 -20.87 -20.35
C LEU A 348 -33.37 -19.77 -21.15
N ASP A 349 -34.06 -19.08 -22.08
CA ASP A 349 -33.46 -17.99 -22.84
C ASP A 349 -33.24 -16.75 -21.96
N ASP A 350 -34.18 -16.45 -21.06
CA ASP A 350 -34.04 -15.34 -20.11
C ASP A 350 -32.98 -15.66 -19.06
N VAL A 351 -32.91 -16.92 -18.60
CA VAL A 351 -31.84 -17.41 -17.73
C VAL A 351 -30.47 -17.23 -18.39
N ARG A 352 -30.33 -17.65 -19.66
CA ARG A 352 -29.09 -17.52 -20.41
C ARG A 352 -28.68 -16.07 -20.61
N LYS A 353 -29.62 -15.17 -20.93
CA LYS A 353 -29.36 -13.73 -21.08
C LYS A 353 -28.90 -13.09 -19.76
N SER A 354 -29.56 -13.44 -18.65
CA SER A 354 -29.18 -12.93 -17.33
C SER A 354 -27.78 -13.40 -16.95
N LEU A 355 -27.51 -14.70 -17.09
CA LEU A 355 -26.22 -15.29 -16.79
C LEU A 355 -25.12 -14.73 -17.71
N HIS A 356 -25.41 -14.51 -18.99
CA HIS A 356 -24.48 -13.87 -19.93
C HIS A 356 -24.07 -12.46 -19.49
N ARG A 357 -25.05 -11.61 -19.14
CA ARG A 357 -24.80 -10.25 -18.63
C ARG A 357 -24.00 -10.29 -17.35
N PHE A 358 -24.32 -11.21 -16.44
CA PHE A 358 -23.58 -11.41 -15.21
C PHE A 358 -22.13 -11.80 -15.47
N ILE A 359 -21.87 -12.78 -16.36
CA ILE A 359 -20.51 -13.22 -16.69
C ILE A 359 -19.72 -12.09 -17.37
N GLU A 360 -20.32 -11.35 -18.30
CA GLU A 360 -19.64 -10.22 -18.97
C GLU A 360 -19.19 -9.17 -17.96
N ARG A 361 -20.08 -8.77 -17.05
CA ARG A 361 -19.78 -7.84 -15.96
C ARG A 361 -18.75 -8.42 -14.98
N ALA A 362 -18.91 -9.68 -14.58
CA ALA A 362 -18.04 -10.35 -13.65
C ALA A 362 -16.63 -10.58 -14.23
N TRP A 363 -16.48 -10.77 -15.54
CA TRP A 363 -15.20 -11.04 -16.18
C TRP A 363 -14.58 -9.80 -16.81
N ARG A 364 -15.36 -8.72 -16.95
CA ARG A 364 -14.93 -7.38 -17.40
C ARG A 364 -14.37 -7.42 -18.82
N ARG A 365 -14.97 -8.27 -19.65
CA ARG A 365 -14.64 -8.44 -21.06
C ARG A 365 -15.84 -9.02 -21.81
N PRO A 366 -15.87 -8.94 -23.15
CA PRO A 366 -16.83 -9.66 -23.94
C PRO A 366 -16.72 -11.16 -23.68
N VAL A 367 -17.89 -11.81 -23.60
CA VAL A 367 -18.04 -13.25 -23.35
C VAL A 367 -18.78 -13.83 -24.55
N ASP A 368 -18.35 -15.00 -25.02
CA ASP A 368 -19.11 -15.69 -26.07
C ASP A 368 -20.23 -16.56 -25.48
N LEU A 369 -21.21 -16.95 -26.32
CA LEU A 369 -22.32 -17.78 -25.87
C LEU A 369 -21.84 -19.16 -25.40
N ALA A 370 -20.78 -19.71 -25.98
CA ALA A 370 -20.23 -21.01 -25.59
C ALA A 370 -19.60 -20.98 -24.18
N GLU A 371 -19.03 -19.85 -23.77
CA GLU A 371 -18.56 -19.61 -22.41
C GLU A 371 -19.73 -19.55 -21.43
N THR A 372 -20.83 -18.90 -21.81
CA THR A 372 -22.07 -18.85 -21.00
C THR A 372 -22.68 -20.24 -20.84
N ASP A 373 -22.69 -21.04 -21.91
CA ASP A 373 -23.28 -22.38 -21.94
C ASP A 373 -22.62 -23.38 -21.01
N ARG A 374 -21.33 -23.17 -20.68
CA ARG A 374 -20.64 -23.99 -19.68
C ARG A 374 -21.31 -23.89 -18.32
N PHE A 375 -21.77 -22.69 -17.94
CA PHE A 375 -22.44 -22.45 -16.66
C PHE A 375 -23.93 -22.80 -16.71
N MET A 376 -24.58 -22.68 -17.88
CA MET A 376 -25.91 -23.26 -18.09
C MET A 376 -25.93 -24.77 -17.86
N LYS A 377 -24.86 -25.48 -18.28
CA LYS A 377 -24.70 -26.92 -18.03
C LYS A 377 -24.55 -27.25 -16.54
N VAL A 378 -23.86 -26.42 -15.76
CA VAL A 378 -23.79 -26.57 -14.30
C VAL A 378 -25.18 -26.50 -13.71
N MET A 379 -25.93 -25.43 -14.01
CA MET A 379 -27.31 -25.29 -13.53
C MET A 379 -28.21 -26.47 -13.97
N ALA A 380 -28.12 -26.90 -15.23
CA ALA A 380 -28.92 -28.03 -15.73
C ALA A 380 -28.60 -29.33 -14.99
N SER A 381 -27.33 -29.56 -14.62
CA SER A 381 -26.91 -30.71 -13.83
C SER A 381 -27.53 -30.69 -12.42
N GLU A 382 -27.50 -29.54 -11.75
CA GLU A 382 -28.11 -29.35 -10.42
C GLU A 382 -29.64 -29.55 -10.48
N ARG A 383 -30.32 -28.98 -11.48
CA ARG A 383 -31.77 -29.20 -11.69
C ARG A 383 -32.10 -30.68 -11.88
N LYS A 384 -31.26 -31.43 -12.62
CA LYS A 384 -31.42 -32.88 -12.80
C LYS A 384 -31.20 -33.66 -11.50
N ALA A 385 -30.38 -33.15 -10.59
CA ALA A 385 -30.16 -33.72 -9.27
C ALA A 385 -31.31 -33.42 -8.26
N GLY A 386 -32.31 -32.63 -8.67
CA GLY A 386 -33.48 -32.30 -7.85
C GLY A 386 -33.42 -30.96 -7.13
N GLU A 387 -32.36 -30.17 -7.36
CA GLU A 387 -32.24 -28.83 -6.78
C GLU A 387 -33.28 -27.85 -7.34
N SER A 388 -33.64 -26.85 -6.52
CA SER A 388 -34.53 -25.77 -6.95
C SER A 388 -33.88 -24.91 -8.05
N PHE A 389 -34.68 -24.11 -8.76
CA PHE A 389 -34.15 -23.10 -9.70
C PHE A 389 -33.07 -22.21 -9.05
N ARG A 390 -33.37 -21.65 -7.88
CA ARG A 390 -32.49 -20.71 -7.19
C ARG A 390 -31.21 -21.38 -6.72
N SER A 391 -31.30 -22.60 -6.18
CA SER A 391 -30.14 -23.38 -5.78
C SER A 391 -29.25 -23.72 -6.99
N ALA A 392 -29.82 -24.19 -8.09
CA ALA A 392 -29.08 -24.49 -9.32
C ALA A 392 -28.44 -23.24 -9.94
N TYR A 393 -29.15 -22.11 -9.96
CA TYR A 393 -28.64 -20.83 -10.46
C TYR A 393 -27.51 -20.29 -9.57
N ARG A 394 -27.63 -20.44 -8.25
CA ARG A 394 -26.56 -20.14 -7.28
C ARG A 394 -25.29 -20.94 -7.57
N SER A 395 -25.40 -22.23 -7.88
CA SER A 395 -24.24 -23.05 -8.25
C SER A 395 -23.56 -22.54 -9.52
N ALA A 396 -24.33 -22.10 -10.53
CA ALA A 396 -23.76 -21.46 -11.72
C ALA A 396 -23.05 -20.13 -11.38
N VAL A 397 -23.66 -19.27 -10.56
CA VAL A 397 -23.04 -18.01 -10.10
C VAL A 397 -21.76 -18.28 -9.31
N SER A 398 -21.77 -19.25 -8.40
CA SER A 398 -20.58 -19.67 -7.64
C SER A 398 -19.45 -20.12 -8.58
N ALA A 399 -19.78 -20.96 -9.56
CA ALA A 399 -18.81 -21.42 -10.55
C ALA A 399 -18.22 -20.26 -11.40
N VAL A 400 -19.01 -19.25 -11.74
CA VAL A 400 -18.53 -18.04 -12.43
C VAL A 400 -17.55 -17.27 -11.56
N LEU A 401 -17.86 -17.06 -10.28
CA LEU A 401 -17.01 -16.35 -9.30
C LEU A 401 -15.73 -17.12 -8.94
N ALA A 402 -15.76 -18.45 -8.99
CA ALA A 402 -14.58 -19.29 -8.77
C ALA A 402 -13.69 -19.41 -10.03
N SER A 403 -14.17 -18.94 -11.19
CA SER A 403 -13.47 -19.12 -12.46
C SER A 403 -12.29 -18.15 -12.63
N LYS A 404 -11.33 -18.54 -13.47
CA LYS A 404 -10.22 -17.68 -13.90
C LYS A 404 -10.70 -16.33 -14.46
N GLY A 405 -11.84 -16.29 -15.14
CA GLY A 405 -12.38 -15.05 -15.69
C GLY A 405 -12.75 -14.03 -14.61
N PHE A 406 -13.17 -14.48 -13.43
CA PHE A 406 -13.43 -13.63 -12.28
C PHE A 406 -12.17 -13.31 -11.48
N LEU A 407 -11.29 -14.29 -11.27
CA LEU A 407 -10.12 -14.13 -10.41
C LEU A 407 -8.97 -13.33 -11.03
N TYR A 408 -8.95 -13.17 -12.36
CA TYR A 408 -7.86 -12.50 -13.08
C TYR A 408 -8.36 -11.39 -13.98
N LEU A 409 -7.61 -10.29 -14.03
CA LEU A 409 -7.62 -9.37 -15.16
C LEU A 409 -6.81 -10.00 -16.28
N ARG A 410 -7.40 -10.02 -17.48
CA ARG A 410 -6.79 -10.61 -18.66
C ARG A 410 -6.45 -9.51 -19.65
N GLU A 411 -5.22 -9.52 -20.13
CA GLU A 411 -4.78 -8.65 -21.22
C GLU A 411 -4.22 -9.46 -22.38
N GLY A 412 -4.65 -9.12 -23.58
CA GLY A 412 -4.24 -9.76 -24.82
C GLY A 412 -5.03 -11.00 -25.21
N SER A 413 -4.61 -11.59 -26.31
CA SER A 413 -5.27 -12.71 -26.95
C SER A 413 -4.25 -13.68 -27.53
N ILE A 414 -4.56 -14.97 -27.47
CA ILE A 414 -3.81 -16.00 -28.19
C ILE A 414 -4.05 -15.86 -29.71
N LYS A 415 -5.22 -15.32 -30.11
CA LYS A 415 -5.60 -15.16 -31.51
C LYS A 415 -4.88 -14.00 -32.20
N GLU A 416 -4.45 -12.99 -31.43
CA GLU A 416 -3.90 -11.74 -31.96
C GLU A 416 -2.89 -11.15 -30.97
N ARG A 417 -1.64 -11.00 -31.41
CA ARG A 417 -0.63 -10.25 -30.66
C ARG A 417 -0.84 -8.76 -30.91
N ARG A 418 -1.03 -8.01 -29.82
CA ARG A 418 -1.17 -6.55 -29.81
C ARG A 418 -0.16 -5.95 -28.84
N ASP A 419 0.42 -4.83 -29.20
CA ASP A 419 1.31 -4.05 -28.32
C ASP A 419 0.53 -3.07 -27.42
N ARG A 420 -0.76 -2.84 -27.74
CA ARG A 420 -1.65 -1.98 -26.97
C ARG A 420 -2.84 -2.74 -26.41
N VAL A 421 -3.34 -2.28 -25.27
CA VAL A 421 -4.61 -2.77 -24.70
C VAL A 421 -5.79 -2.32 -25.55
N ASN A 422 -6.86 -3.12 -25.54
CA ASN A 422 -8.14 -2.75 -26.14
C ASN A 422 -8.98 -1.93 -25.14
N ASP A 423 -10.16 -1.48 -25.55
CA ASP A 423 -10.99 -0.61 -24.72
C ASP A 423 -11.49 -1.30 -23.43
N TRP A 424 -11.73 -2.61 -23.43
CA TRP A 424 -12.13 -3.36 -22.22
C TRP A 424 -10.98 -3.54 -21.22
N GLU A 425 -9.80 -3.82 -21.74
CA GLU A 425 -8.56 -3.92 -20.98
C GLU A 425 -8.20 -2.56 -20.37
N LEU A 426 -8.34 -1.47 -21.13
CA LEU A 426 -8.16 -0.10 -20.64
C LEU A 426 -9.18 0.27 -19.57
N ALA A 427 -10.47 -0.05 -19.77
CA ALA A 427 -11.51 0.15 -18.76
C ALA A 427 -11.17 -0.55 -17.44
N SER A 428 -10.68 -1.79 -17.52
CA SER A 428 -10.23 -2.55 -16.35
C SER A 428 -9.00 -1.94 -15.69
N ARG A 429 -7.98 -1.51 -16.47
CA ARG A 429 -6.82 -0.81 -15.89
C ARG A 429 -7.23 0.45 -15.12
N LEU A 430 -8.09 1.28 -15.72
CA LEU A 430 -8.59 2.51 -15.09
C LEU A 430 -9.37 2.23 -13.82
N SER A 431 -10.30 1.26 -13.85
CA SER A 431 -11.15 0.97 -12.70
C SER A 431 -10.39 0.35 -11.54
N TYR A 432 -9.44 -0.55 -11.80
CA TYR A 432 -8.64 -1.16 -10.74
C TYR A 432 -7.58 -0.21 -10.19
N MET A 433 -7.03 0.68 -11.03
CA MET A 433 -6.16 1.76 -10.56
C MET A 433 -6.91 2.73 -9.63
N LEU A 434 -8.07 3.25 -10.04
CA LEU A 434 -8.74 4.34 -9.31
C LEU A 434 -9.71 3.87 -8.24
N TRP A 435 -10.38 2.74 -8.44
CA TRP A 435 -11.44 2.25 -7.55
C TRP A 435 -11.13 0.88 -6.93
N GLY A 436 -10.00 0.27 -7.27
CA GLY A 436 -9.61 -1.06 -6.79
C GLY A 436 -10.68 -2.13 -7.07
N SER A 437 -11.42 -1.99 -8.18
CA SER A 437 -12.61 -2.78 -8.49
C SER A 437 -12.97 -2.72 -9.99
N MET A 438 -14.00 -3.46 -10.40
CA MET A 438 -14.50 -3.52 -11.77
C MET A 438 -14.99 -2.16 -12.32
N PRO A 439 -14.94 -1.94 -13.66
CA PRO A 439 -15.57 -0.79 -14.30
C PRO A 439 -17.08 -0.78 -14.03
N ASP A 440 -17.64 0.41 -13.92
CA ASP A 440 -19.10 0.58 -13.85
C ASP A 440 -19.73 0.51 -15.23
N GLU A 441 -21.07 0.55 -15.31
CA GLU A 441 -21.79 0.35 -16.58
C GLU A 441 -21.42 1.43 -17.61
N ALA A 442 -21.27 2.69 -17.19
CA ALA A 442 -20.92 3.78 -18.10
C ALA A 442 -19.53 3.56 -18.74
N LEU A 443 -18.53 3.16 -17.96
CA LEU A 443 -17.19 2.86 -18.50
C LEU A 443 -17.19 1.58 -19.34
N THR A 444 -17.97 0.58 -18.92
CA THR A 444 -18.14 -0.68 -19.65
C THR A 444 -18.79 -0.45 -21.01
N GLU A 445 -19.81 0.40 -21.10
CA GLU A 445 -20.48 0.74 -22.35
C GLU A 445 -19.55 1.51 -23.31
N ALA A 446 -18.75 2.45 -22.81
CA ALA A 446 -17.72 3.12 -23.62
C ALA A 446 -16.68 2.13 -24.16
N ALA A 447 -16.35 1.09 -23.40
CA ALA A 447 -15.49 0.01 -23.85
C ALA A 447 -16.18 -0.93 -24.88
N ARG A 448 -17.45 -1.26 -24.64
CA ARG A 448 -18.28 -2.10 -25.50
C ARG A 448 -18.46 -1.50 -26.89
N THR A 449 -18.65 -0.17 -26.96
CA THR A 449 -18.80 0.59 -28.21
C THR A 449 -17.46 0.94 -28.89
N GLY A 450 -16.32 0.65 -28.25
CA GLY A 450 -14.98 0.94 -28.78
C GLY A 450 -14.62 2.42 -28.78
N GLU A 451 -15.32 3.24 -27.98
CA GLU A 451 -15.12 4.69 -27.94
C GLU A 451 -14.17 5.15 -26.84
N LEU A 452 -13.88 4.30 -25.84
CA LEU A 452 -13.16 4.70 -24.64
C LEU A 452 -11.78 5.32 -24.92
N ARG A 453 -11.03 4.82 -25.91
CA ARG A 453 -9.71 5.38 -26.27
C ARG A 453 -9.77 6.73 -26.99
N LYS A 454 -10.94 7.26 -27.36
CA LYS A 454 -11.07 8.63 -27.88
C LYS A 454 -10.69 9.62 -26.77
N PRO A 455 -9.77 10.58 -26.99
CA PRO A 455 -9.22 11.43 -25.92
C PRO A 455 -10.28 12.16 -25.08
N GLU A 456 -11.33 12.67 -25.71
CA GLU A 456 -12.42 13.40 -25.06
C GLU A 456 -13.32 12.48 -24.23
N VAL A 457 -13.58 11.26 -24.71
CA VAL A 457 -14.35 10.24 -24.00
C VAL A 457 -13.55 9.77 -22.78
N LEU A 458 -12.28 9.42 -22.97
CA LEU A 458 -11.38 9.01 -21.89
C LEU A 458 -11.32 10.08 -20.79
N ARG A 459 -11.08 11.35 -21.17
CA ARG A 459 -11.01 12.46 -20.21
C ARG A 459 -12.31 12.65 -19.43
N LYS A 460 -13.47 12.53 -20.09
CA LYS A 460 -14.78 12.61 -19.43
C LYS A 460 -14.96 11.49 -18.40
N HIS A 461 -14.62 10.25 -18.74
CA HIS A 461 -14.75 9.13 -17.81
C HIS A 461 -13.77 9.25 -16.64
N VAL A 462 -12.52 9.63 -16.89
CA VAL A 462 -11.51 9.83 -15.83
C VAL A 462 -11.94 10.92 -14.85
N ALA A 463 -12.39 12.08 -15.34
CA ALA A 463 -12.86 13.17 -14.48
C ALA A 463 -14.04 12.72 -13.59
N ARG A 464 -14.99 11.98 -14.15
CA ARG A 464 -16.11 11.40 -13.41
C ARG A 464 -15.64 10.39 -12.36
N MET A 465 -14.70 9.52 -12.69
CA MET A 465 -14.17 8.52 -11.77
C MET A 465 -13.40 9.15 -10.62
N ILE A 466 -12.69 10.26 -10.88
CA ILE A 466 -11.99 11.05 -9.87
C ILE A 466 -12.99 11.77 -8.93
N ALA A 467 -14.17 12.15 -9.43
CA ALA A 467 -15.20 12.77 -8.59
C ALA A 467 -16.00 11.75 -7.75
N ASP A 468 -15.86 10.45 -8.03
CA ASP A 468 -16.63 9.39 -7.38
C ASP A 468 -16.10 9.07 -5.98
N PRO A 469 -16.95 8.87 -4.96
CA PRO A 469 -16.54 8.47 -3.61
C PRO A 469 -15.66 7.22 -3.55
N LYS A 470 -15.74 6.30 -4.53
CA LYS A 470 -14.88 5.12 -4.63
C LYS A 470 -13.40 5.46 -4.75
N LEU A 471 -13.05 6.68 -5.20
CA LEU A 471 -11.65 7.13 -5.29
C LEU A 471 -10.94 7.09 -3.92
N ALA A 472 -11.68 7.16 -2.81
CA ALA A 472 -11.11 6.98 -1.47
C ALA A 472 -10.31 5.68 -1.33
N ARG A 473 -10.69 4.61 -2.06
CA ARG A 473 -9.95 3.35 -2.10
C ARG A 473 -8.55 3.50 -2.67
N PHE A 474 -8.36 4.33 -3.71
CA PHE A 474 -7.03 4.65 -4.23
C PHE A 474 -6.22 5.48 -3.23
N ALA A 475 -6.84 6.51 -2.65
CA ALA A 475 -6.20 7.38 -1.66
C ALA A 475 -5.77 6.65 -0.38
N GLU A 476 -6.36 5.48 -0.09
CA GLU A 476 -5.96 4.59 0.98
C GLU A 476 -4.93 3.54 0.52
N ALA A 477 -5.24 2.81 -0.55
CA ALA A 477 -4.45 1.65 -0.97
C ALA A 477 -3.09 2.03 -1.55
N PHE A 478 -3.04 3.05 -2.42
CA PHE A 478 -1.80 3.44 -3.08
C PHE A 478 -0.72 3.90 -2.09
N PRO A 479 -0.93 4.90 -1.21
CA PRO A 479 0.11 5.30 -0.26
C PRO A 479 0.44 4.20 0.75
N ARG A 480 -0.52 3.34 1.13
CA ARG A 480 -0.24 2.20 2.02
C ARG A 480 0.73 1.20 1.39
N GLN A 481 0.60 0.94 0.08
CA GLN A 481 1.49 0.05 -0.66
C GLN A 481 2.82 0.74 -1.00
N TRP A 482 2.78 1.94 -1.60
CA TRP A 482 3.97 2.70 -1.98
C TRP A 482 4.90 2.98 -0.79
N LEU A 483 4.35 3.43 0.34
CA LEU A 483 5.12 3.77 1.53
C LEU A 483 5.33 2.57 2.47
N GLU A 484 4.89 1.38 2.06
CA GLU A 484 5.04 0.13 2.81
C GLU A 484 4.47 0.18 4.24
N LEU A 485 3.36 0.89 4.45
CA LEU A 485 2.80 1.14 5.80
C LEU A 485 2.35 -0.13 6.53
N HIS A 486 2.26 -1.27 5.85
CA HIS A 486 2.07 -2.59 6.47
C HIS A 486 3.24 -2.99 7.39
N LYS A 487 4.42 -2.37 7.26
CA LYS A 487 5.57 -2.59 8.14
C LYS A 487 5.44 -1.88 9.49
N VAL A 488 4.54 -0.90 9.63
CA VAL A 488 4.26 -0.24 10.92
C VAL A 488 3.79 -1.29 11.93
N GLY A 489 4.46 -1.39 13.07
CA GLY A 489 4.16 -2.39 14.11
C GLY A 489 4.72 -3.79 13.86
N SER A 490 5.41 -4.05 12.74
CA SER A 490 6.07 -5.35 12.50
C SER A 490 7.17 -5.67 13.52
N PHE A 491 7.77 -4.63 14.12
CA PHE A 491 8.64 -4.72 15.27
C PHE A 491 7.99 -3.98 16.44
N PRO A 492 7.17 -4.66 17.26
CA PRO A 492 6.41 -4.00 18.33
C PRO A 492 7.36 -3.32 19.33
N PRO A 493 7.19 -2.03 19.63
CA PRO A 493 7.97 -1.35 20.64
C PRO A 493 7.86 -1.98 22.02
N ASP A 494 8.96 -1.96 22.78
CA ASP A 494 8.97 -2.45 24.15
C ASP A 494 8.04 -1.62 25.04
N ARG A 495 7.01 -2.27 25.60
CA ARG A 495 5.99 -1.62 26.44
C ARG A 495 6.55 -0.95 27.70
N LYS A 496 7.73 -1.37 28.19
CA LYS A 496 8.37 -0.72 29.35
C LYS A 496 9.08 0.58 28.98
N THR A 497 9.47 0.72 27.71
CA THR A 497 10.15 1.89 27.17
C THR A 497 9.16 2.86 26.54
N TYR A 498 8.13 2.35 25.88
CA TYR A 498 7.09 3.10 25.18
C TYR A 498 5.68 2.67 25.63
N PRO A 499 5.28 2.93 26.90
CA PRO A 499 3.99 2.51 27.44
C PRO A 499 2.78 3.10 26.71
N GLU A 500 2.94 4.25 26.04
CA GLU A 500 1.92 4.91 25.24
C GLU A 500 1.62 4.19 23.91
N TYR A 501 2.56 3.38 23.42
CA TYR A 501 2.46 2.75 22.12
C TYR A 501 1.58 1.49 22.17
N ASN A 502 0.51 1.49 21.38
CA ASN A 502 -0.46 0.40 21.30
C ASN A 502 -1.12 0.35 19.91
N SER A 503 -1.88 -0.72 19.63
CA SER A 503 -2.49 -0.95 18.31
C SER A 503 -3.43 0.15 17.83
N THR A 504 -4.05 0.92 18.73
CA THR A 504 -4.90 2.06 18.33
C THR A 504 -4.08 3.28 17.93
N LEU A 505 -2.92 3.48 18.55
CA LEU A 505 -1.95 4.49 18.12
C LEU A 505 -1.37 4.10 16.77
N GLU A 506 -0.94 2.84 16.58
CA GLU A 506 -0.44 2.32 15.30
C GLU A 506 -1.41 2.59 14.15
N ARG A 507 -2.69 2.26 14.35
CA ARG A 507 -3.72 2.54 13.36
C ARG A 507 -3.85 4.03 13.06
N SER A 508 -3.79 4.88 14.09
CA SER A 508 -3.85 6.34 13.92
C SER A 508 -2.62 6.89 13.19
N MET A 509 -1.43 6.30 13.39
CA MET A 509 -0.21 6.66 12.66
C MET A 509 -0.34 6.34 11.17
N ILE A 510 -0.83 5.13 10.82
CA ILE A 510 -1.08 4.74 9.42
C ILE A 510 -2.14 5.67 8.80
N GLN A 511 -3.22 5.95 9.54
CA GLN A 511 -4.29 6.82 9.07
C GLN A 511 -3.84 8.28 8.90
N GLU A 512 -2.96 8.82 9.75
CA GLU A 512 -2.35 10.13 9.50
C GLU A 512 -1.77 10.19 8.09
N THR A 513 -0.97 9.19 7.72
CA THR A 513 -0.29 9.15 6.42
C THR A 513 -1.26 9.05 5.26
N THR A 514 -2.26 8.17 5.34
CA THR A 514 -3.24 8.01 4.26
C THR A 514 -4.15 9.24 4.13
N HIS A 515 -4.59 9.83 5.25
CA HIS A 515 -5.35 11.08 5.22
C HIS A 515 -4.51 12.26 4.73
N PHE A 516 -3.23 12.32 5.06
CA PHE A 516 -2.32 13.35 4.57
C PHE A 516 -2.14 13.25 3.05
N PHE A 517 -1.88 12.05 2.53
CA PHE A 517 -1.84 11.81 1.09
C PHE A 517 -3.17 12.18 0.41
N ALA A 518 -4.30 11.76 1.00
CA ALA A 518 -5.63 12.08 0.48
C ALA A 518 -5.88 13.59 0.42
N GLU A 519 -5.46 14.35 1.43
CA GLU A 519 -5.58 15.80 1.47
C GLU A 519 -4.75 16.47 0.36
N VAL A 520 -3.50 16.04 0.15
CA VAL A 520 -2.66 16.54 -0.95
C VAL A 520 -3.27 16.19 -2.31
N PHE A 521 -3.77 14.97 -2.47
CA PHE A 521 -4.34 14.48 -3.72
C PHE A 521 -5.68 15.14 -4.07
N ASN A 522 -6.63 15.19 -3.12
CA ASN A 522 -7.98 15.70 -3.34
C ASN A 522 -7.97 17.20 -3.68
N ASN A 523 -7.13 17.97 -2.99
CA ASN A 523 -6.94 19.41 -3.22
C ASN A 523 -5.93 19.72 -4.33
N ASN A 524 -5.43 18.69 -5.03
CA ASN A 524 -4.45 18.79 -6.11
C ASN A 524 -3.23 19.65 -5.74
N LEU A 525 -2.71 19.45 -4.53
CA LEU A 525 -1.54 20.14 -4.02
C LEU A 525 -0.25 19.62 -4.71
N PRO A 526 0.81 20.43 -4.77
CA PRO A 526 2.07 20.06 -5.41
C PRO A 526 2.80 18.95 -4.65
N LEU A 527 3.54 18.11 -5.38
CA LEU A 527 4.30 16.98 -4.82
C LEU A 527 5.20 17.37 -3.65
N ARG A 528 5.75 18.60 -3.66
CA ARG A 528 6.60 19.09 -2.56
C ARG A 528 5.93 19.02 -1.19
N GLU A 529 4.59 19.10 -1.10
CA GLU A 529 3.87 19.02 0.19
C GLU A 529 4.05 17.64 0.84
N LEU A 530 4.24 16.58 0.05
CA LEU A 530 4.60 15.26 0.57
C LEU A 530 5.98 15.24 1.22
N VAL A 531 6.89 16.10 0.77
CA VAL A 531 8.27 16.18 1.27
C VAL A 531 8.39 17.18 2.41
N LEU A 532 7.82 18.38 2.27
CA LEU A 532 7.92 19.48 3.22
C LEU A 532 6.57 20.24 3.26
N SER A 533 5.92 20.20 4.41
CA SER A 533 4.68 20.95 4.68
C SER A 533 4.75 21.65 6.05
N ASP A 534 3.97 22.71 6.22
CA ASP A 534 3.74 23.40 7.51
C ASP A 534 2.41 22.97 8.15
N TRP A 535 1.91 21.79 7.80
CA TRP A 535 0.66 21.22 8.30
C TRP A 535 0.73 19.68 8.30
N THR A 536 -0.12 19.03 9.10
CA THR A 536 -0.35 17.58 9.04
C THR A 536 -1.82 17.23 9.29
N MET A 537 -2.18 15.96 9.19
CA MET A 537 -3.50 15.43 9.54
C MET A 537 -3.44 14.75 10.91
N VAL A 538 -4.29 15.16 11.83
CA VAL A 538 -4.38 14.51 13.16
C VAL A 538 -5.82 14.22 13.54
N ASN A 539 -6.02 13.08 14.17
CA ASN A 539 -7.17 12.85 15.04
C ASN A 539 -6.77 13.22 16.50
N PRO A 540 -7.68 13.15 17.50
CA PRO A 540 -7.34 13.52 18.87
C PRO A 540 -6.18 12.71 19.48
N ARG A 541 -5.99 11.46 19.02
CA ARG A 541 -4.91 10.59 19.50
C ARG A 541 -3.55 11.05 18.99
N MET A 542 -3.45 11.31 17.69
CA MET A 542 -2.23 11.85 17.08
C MET A 542 -1.92 13.25 17.61
N ALA A 543 -2.95 14.08 17.82
CA ALA A 543 -2.80 15.39 18.43
C ALA A 543 -2.19 15.30 19.83
N ALA A 544 -2.73 14.43 20.70
CA ALA A 544 -2.17 14.16 22.03
C ALA A 544 -0.75 13.57 21.95
N TYR A 545 -0.49 12.66 21.01
CA TYR A 545 0.81 12.03 20.82
C TYR A 545 1.90 13.04 20.37
N TYR A 546 1.54 14.01 19.54
CA TYR A 546 2.44 15.07 19.08
C TYR A 546 2.47 16.30 20.01
N GLY A 547 1.56 16.40 20.97
CA GLY A 547 1.44 17.59 21.80
C GLY A 547 0.91 18.81 21.04
N ILE A 548 0.13 18.60 19.98
CA ILE A 548 -0.47 19.67 19.18
C ILE A 548 -1.97 19.80 19.46
N PRO A 549 -2.57 21.00 19.36
CA PRO A 549 -3.99 21.18 19.63
C PRO A 549 -4.88 20.51 18.57
N HIS A 550 -5.98 19.93 19.00
CA HIS A 550 -7.06 19.44 18.13
C HIS A 550 -8.30 20.33 18.29
N PRO A 551 -8.98 20.74 17.21
CA PRO A 551 -10.18 21.60 17.27
C PRO A 551 -11.44 20.92 17.85
N GLY A 552 -11.31 19.78 18.55
CA GLY A 552 -12.42 18.94 19.03
C GLY A 552 -12.96 17.96 17.98
N GLY A 553 -13.85 17.04 18.39
CA GLY A 553 -14.35 15.96 17.55
C GLY A 553 -13.45 14.71 17.55
N SER A 554 -13.59 13.85 16.55
CA SER A 554 -12.88 12.56 16.48
C SER A 554 -12.19 12.25 15.16
N ASP A 555 -12.53 13.01 14.14
CA ASP A 555 -12.09 12.75 12.78
C ASP A 555 -10.67 13.28 12.57
N PHE A 556 -10.02 12.82 11.51
CA PHE A 556 -8.76 13.44 11.09
C PHE A 556 -9.04 14.83 10.54
N VAL A 557 -8.34 15.83 11.09
CA VAL A 557 -8.42 17.21 10.65
C VAL A 557 -7.04 17.74 10.30
N LYS A 558 -7.01 18.64 9.34
CA LYS A 558 -5.82 19.38 8.95
C LYS A 558 -5.46 20.39 10.02
N VAL A 559 -4.25 20.32 10.56
CA VAL A 559 -3.74 21.24 11.57
C VAL A 559 -2.47 21.90 11.07
N LYS A 560 -2.39 23.22 11.24
CA LYS A 560 -1.18 24.00 10.97
C LYS A 560 -0.14 23.72 12.04
N LEU A 561 1.08 23.45 11.62
CA LEU A 561 2.23 23.16 12.45
C LEU A 561 3.03 24.43 12.73
N ARG A 562 3.60 24.48 13.93
CA ARG A 562 4.58 25.46 14.36
C ARG A 562 5.97 24.84 14.29
N PRO A 563 7.06 25.63 14.20
CA PRO A 563 8.42 25.10 14.15
C PRO A 563 8.75 24.16 15.32
N GLU A 564 8.26 24.46 16.52
CA GLU A 564 8.46 23.67 17.74
C GLU A 564 7.71 22.33 17.75
N ASP A 565 6.76 22.10 16.83
CA ASP A 565 6.06 20.82 16.76
C ASP A 565 6.98 19.74 16.14
N HIS A 566 8.05 20.15 15.45
CA HIS A 566 9.02 19.26 14.78
C HIS A 566 8.36 18.21 13.85
N ARG A 567 7.27 18.59 13.18
CA ARG A 567 6.54 17.78 12.20
C ARG A 567 6.50 18.47 10.83
N GLY A 568 6.03 17.74 9.81
CA GLY A 568 5.76 18.27 8.48
C GLY A 568 6.33 17.40 7.36
N GLY A 569 5.56 17.22 6.29
CA GLY A 569 5.80 16.22 5.26
C GLY A 569 5.71 14.77 5.76
N LEU A 570 5.79 13.80 4.86
CA LEU A 570 5.70 12.37 5.16
C LEU A 570 6.84 11.89 6.08
N LEU A 571 8.06 12.40 5.86
CA LEU A 571 9.27 11.88 6.51
C LEU A 571 9.33 12.13 8.03
N ARG A 572 8.52 13.06 8.54
CA ARG A 572 8.46 13.38 9.98
C ARG A 572 7.20 12.83 10.67
N GLN A 573 6.38 12.06 9.95
CA GLN A 573 5.23 11.35 10.51
C GLN A 573 5.68 10.11 11.28
N ALA A 574 4.94 9.78 12.35
CA ALA A 574 5.28 8.70 13.25
C ALA A 574 5.24 7.31 12.59
N SER A 575 4.35 7.10 11.62
CA SER A 575 4.28 5.87 10.83
C SER A 575 5.61 5.59 10.11
N ILE A 576 6.14 6.58 9.39
CA ILE A 576 7.40 6.46 8.63
C ILE A 576 8.59 6.31 9.57
N LEU A 577 8.65 7.10 10.64
CA LEU A 577 9.73 7.04 11.62
C LEU A 577 9.74 5.72 12.39
N SER A 578 8.57 5.12 12.62
CA SER A 578 8.41 3.83 13.30
C SER A 578 8.65 2.63 12.39
N LEU A 579 8.14 2.63 11.14
CA LEU A 579 8.35 1.51 10.21
C LEU A 579 9.83 1.33 9.81
N THR A 580 10.61 2.40 9.90
CA THR A 580 12.06 2.42 9.66
C THR A 580 12.89 2.19 10.93
N SER A 581 12.25 1.71 12.01
CA SER A 581 12.87 1.40 13.31
C SER A 581 12.67 -0.08 13.66
N ASP A 582 13.25 -0.54 14.77
CA ASP A 582 13.13 -1.95 15.22
C ASP A 582 12.30 -2.12 16.50
N GLY A 583 11.47 -1.12 16.82
CA GLY A 583 10.66 -1.05 18.04
C GLY A 583 11.43 -0.66 19.31
N ASN A 584 12.72 -0.95 19.37
CA ASN A 584 13.56 -0.63 20.53
C ASN A 584 14.36 0.65 20.32
N ARG A 585 14.88 0.85 19.10
CA ARG A 585 15.72 1.98 18.69
C ARG A 585 15.34 2.48 17.30
N HIS A 586 15.66 3.75 17.06
CA HIS A 586 15.70 4.26 15.69
C HIS A 586 16.82 3.58 14.89
N ARG A 587 16.61 3.39 13.59
CA ARG A 587 17.59 2.76 12.69
C ARG A 587 17.93 3.72 11.53
N PRO A 588 19.00 4.53 11.65
CA PRO A 588 19.31 5.58 10.67
C PRO A 588 19.60 5.02 9.29
N ILE A 589 20.33 3.91 9.22
CA ILE A 589 20.62 3.24 7.95
C ILE A 589 19.33 2.78 7.26
N HIS A 590 18.40 2.16 8.00
CA HIS A 590 17.12 1.72 7.43
C HIS A 590 16.25 2.91 6.97
N ARG A 591 16.27 4.03 7.72
CA ARG A 591 15.63 5.29 7.29
C ARG A 591 16.22 5.79 5.98
N GLY A 592 17.55 5.83 5.87
CA GLY A 592 18.23 6.29 4.67
C GLY A 592 17.94 5.41 3.45
N VAL A 593 17.96 4.09 3.63
CA VAL A 593 17.60 3.12 2.57
C VAL A 593 16.16 3.33 2.13
N TRP A 594 15.22 3.40 3.08
CA TRP A 594 13.81 3.61 2.75
C TRP A 594 13.59 4.93 1.99
N ILE A 595 14.24 6.04 2.39
CA ILE A 595 14.14 7.31 1.64
C ILE A 595 14.70 7.15 0.21
N ALA A 596 15.86 6.50 0.06
CA ALA A 596 16.49 6.29 -1.23
C ALA A 596 15.63 5.43 -2.17
N GLU A 597 15.09 4.31 -1.69
CA GLU A 597 14.31 3.38 -2.51
C GLU A 597 12.88 3.88 -2.77
N THR A 598 12.22 4.39 -1.73
CA THR A 598 10.80 4.76 -1.79
C THR A 598 10.57 6.14 -2.41
N LEU A 599 11.43 7.13 -2.12
CA LEU A 599 11.24 8.51 -2.62
C LEU A 599 12.15 8.86 -3.78
N TYR A 600 13.36 8.31 -3.86
CA TYR A 600 14.28 8.57 -4.99
C TYR A 600 14.31 7.46 -6.04
N GLY A 601 13.60 6.35 -5.83
CA GLY A 601 13.59 5.22 -6.77
C GLY A 601 14.97 4.59 -6.97
N ALA A 602 15.89 4.75 -6.01
CA ALA A 602 17.21 4.17 -6.09
C ALA A 602 17.18 2.68 -5.76
N THR A 603 18.03 1.88 -6.40
CA THR A 603 18.27 0.49 -6.01
C THR A 603 19.45 0.46 -5.04
N ILE A 604 19.25 -0.08 -3.83
CA ILE A 604 20.32 -0.26 -2.84
C ILE A 604 20.69 -1.75 -2.80
N PRO A 605 21.94 -2.13 -3.18
CA PRO A 605 22.35 -3.53 -3.09
C PRO A 605 22.46 -3.98 -1.63
N PRO A 606 22.26 -5.28 -1.34
CA PRO A 606 22.47 -5.82 -0.01
C PRO A 606 23.91 -5.59 0.48
N PRO A 607 24.15 -5.55 1.79
CA PRO A 607 25.49 -5.37 2.32
C PRO A 607 26.39 -6.57 1.93
N PRO A 608 27.72 -6.35 1.76
CA PRO A 608 28.63 -7.42 1.40
C PRO A 608 28.63 -8.56 2.44
N PRO A 609 28.62 -9.84 2.02
CA PRO A 609 28.42 -10.99 2.92
C PRO A 609 29.54 -11.20 3.95
N ASN A 610 30.71 -10.58 3.75
CA ASN A 610 31.91 -10.77 4.59
C ASN A 610 32.13 -9.64 5.60
N VAL A 611 31.14 -8.77 5.84
CA VAL A 611 31.23 -7.71 6.84
C VAL A 611 30.56 -8.18 8.13
N GLU A 612 31.31 -8.22 9.24
CA GLU A 612 30.72 -8.56 10.54
C GLU A 612 29.64 -7.53 10.92
N PRO A 613 28.47 -7.98 11.41
CA PRO A 613 27.46 -7.07 11.93
C PRO A 613 28.02 -6.18 13.04
N LEU A 614 27.58 -4.92 13.06
CA LEU A 614 28.02 -3.96 14.05
C LEU A 614 27.59 -4.42 15.45
N ASN A 615 28.56 -4.84 16.27
CA ASN A 615 28.29 -5.34 17.62
C ASN A 615 28.04 -4.16 18.58
N LEU A 616 26.77 -3.87 18.81
CA LEU A 616 26.30 -2.77 19.68
C LEU A 616 26.44 -3.08 21.19
N LEU A 617 26.99 -4.24 21.56
CA LEU A 617 27.11 -4.73 22.94
C LEU A 617 28.56 -4.89 23.41
N ARG A 618 29.52 -4.21 22.77
CA ARG A 618 30.94 -4.29 23.17
C ARG A 618 31.19 -3.58 24.52
N PRO A 619 32.22 -3.97 25.30
CA PRO A 619 32.52 -3.35 26.61
C PRO A 619 32.81 -1.84 26.58
N ASP A 620 33.31 -1.34 25.45
CA ASP A 620 33.61 0.07 25.13
C ASP A 620 32.40 0.86 24.58
N ALA A 621 31.38 0.16 24.07
CA ALA A 621 30.10 0.75 23.63
C ALA A 621 29.34 1.49 24.76
N LYS A 622 29.80 1.36 26.02
CA LYS A 622 29.34 2.15 27.17
C LYS A 622 29.64 3.65 27.06
N LYS A 623 30.35 4.12 26.02
CA LYS A 623 30.76 5.52 25.83
C LYS A 623 30.47 6.12 24.44
N SER A 624 29.68 5.45 23.59
CA SER A 624 29.35 5.93 22.23
C SER A 624 27.84 5.91 21.94
N THR A 625 27.39 6.82 21.07
CA THR A 625 26.05 6.77 20.46
C THR A 625 26.06 5.88 19.23
N LEU A 626 24.88 5.46 18.75
CA LEU A 626 24.75 4.72 17.49
C LEU A 626 25.35 5.52 16.31
N ARG A 627 25.16 6.85 16.30
CA ARG A 627 25.75 7.72 15.29
C ARG A 627 27.28 7.66 15.26
N MET A 628 27.93 7.75 16.43
CA MET A 628 29.40 7.69 16.52
C MET A 628 29.94 6.34 16.03
N GLU A 629 29.22 5.25 16.29
CA GLU A 629 29.59 3.91 15.84
C GLU A 629 29.45 3.74 14.33
N LEU A 630 28.38 4.29 13.74
CA LEU A 630 28.17 4.28 12.30
C LEU A 630 29.20 5.15 11.57
N ASP A 631 29.51 6.35 12.09
CA ASP A 631 30.57 7.19 11.53
C ASP A 631 31.93 6.47 11.54
N ALA A 632 32.25 5.74 12.62
CA ALA A 632 33.46 4.93 12.70
C ALA A 632 33.46 3.76 11.68
N HIS A 633 32.32 3.10 11.50
CA HIS A 633 32.16 2.01 10.52
C HIS A 633 32.32 2.50 9.07
N ALA A 634 31.78 3.68 8.76
CA ALA A 634 31.83 4.28 7.43
C ALA A 634 33.23 4.75 6.98
N THR A 635 34.26 4.67 7.86
CA THR A 635 35.65 5.04 7.51
C THR A 635 36.35 4.04 6.59
N ASN A 636 35.84 2.81 6.46
CA ASN A 636 36.39 1.83 5.52
C ASN A 636 36.05 2.21 4.07
N ALA A 637 37.06 2.30 3.20
CA ALA A 637 36.91 2.68 1.80
C ALA A 637 35.92 1.79 1.00
N SER A 638 35.78 0.51 1.36
CA SER A 638 34.80 -0.39 0.74
C SER A 638 33.35 -0.10 1.15
N CYS A 639 33.15 0.38 2.38
CA CYS A 639 31.82 0.66 2.94
C CYS A 639 31.36 2.09 2.64
N ALA A 640 32.30 3.04 2.59
CA ALA A 640 32.03 4.47 2.34
C ALA A 640 31.34 4.75 0.98
N ALA A 641 31.44 3.85 0.00
CA ALA A 641 30.82 4.04 -1.31
C ALA A 641 29.29 3.99 -1.24
N CYS A 642 28.72 3.03 -0.49
CA CYS A 642 27.27 2.89 -0.30
C CYS A 642 26.77 3.84 0.81
N HIS A 643 27.48 3.90 1.94
CA HIS A 643 27.12 4.74 3.09
C HIS A 643 27.01 6.23 2.74
N ARG A 644 27.84 6.76 1.82
CA ARG A 644 27.72 8.16 1.33
C ARG A 644 26.37 8.50 0.69
N LYS A 645 25.64 7.52 0.18
CA LYS A 645 24.32 7.73 -0.45
C LYS A 645 23.16 7.51 0.53
N ILE A 646 23.40 6.80 1.63
CA ILE A 646 22.36 6.29 2.53
C ILE A 646 22.39 7.05 3.86
N ASP A 647 23.56 7.10 4.49
CA ASP A 647 23.72 7.58 5.87
C ASP A 647 23.25 9.02 6.05
N PRO A 648 23.59 9.98 5.17
CA PRO A 648 23.08 11.34 5.31
C PRO A 648 21.55 11.39 5.37
N LEU A 649 20.87 10.65 4.50
CA LEU A 649 19.39 10.63 4.44
C LEU A 649 18.79 10.12 5.76
N GLY A 650 19.45 9.16 6.42
CA GLY A 650 19.05 8.65 7.72
C GLY A 650 19.37 9.56 8.90
N PHE A 651 20.60 10.11 8.92
CA PHE A 651 21.13 10.93 10.02
C PHE A 651 20.37 12.23 10.23
N ALA A 652 19.74 12.77 9.18
CA ALA A 652 18.86 13.93 9.30
C ALA A 652 17.74 13.72 10.34
N PHE A 653 17.36 12.46 10.60
CA PHE A 653 16.26 12.11 11.50
C PHE A 653 16.75 11.60 12.86
N GLU A 654 18.01 11.85 13.26
CA GLU A 654 18.53 11.40 14.56
C GLU A 654 17.70 11.91 15.75
N HIS A 655 17.08 13.08 15.63
CA HIS A 655 16.19 13.63 16.67
C HIS A 655 14.90 12.82 16.89
N TYR A 656 14.62 11.78 16.12
CA TYR A 656 13.42 10.96 16.29
C TYR A 656 13.76 9.56 16.80
N ASP A 657 13.15 9.16 17.93
CA ASP A 657 13.30 7.82 18.50
C ASP A 657 12.55 6.73 17.71
N ALA A 658 12.47 5.51 18.27
CA ALA A 658 11.91 4.32 17.60
C ALA A 658 10.42 4.44 17.26
N ILE A 659 9.68 5.31 17.96
CA ILE A 659 8.26 5.55 17.71
C ILE A 659 8.02 6.92 17.05
N GLY A 660 9.09 7.63 16.70
CA GLY A 660 9.04 8.92 16.03
C GLY A 660 8.83 10.11 16.96
N ARG A 661 9.08 9.97 18.27
CA ARG A 661 9.05 11.09 19.21
C ARG A 661 10.36 11.89 19.14
N TRP A 662 10.25 13.21 19.28
CA TRP A 662 11.40 14.11 19.29
C TRP A 662 12.27 13.91 20.54
N ARG A 663 13.59 14.05 20.39
CA ARG A 663 14.58 14.03 21.47
C ARG A 663 15.76 14.94 21.13
N ASP A 664 16.30 15.60 22.15
CA ASP A 664 17.50 16.45 22.01
C ASP A 664 18.78 15.74 22.45
N VAL A 665 18.64 14.57 23.09
CA VAL A 665 19.75 13.78 23.61
C VAL A 665 19.62 12.29 23.30
N ASP A 666 20.78 11.64 23.15
CA ASP A 666 20.93 10.20 23.02
C ASP A 666 21.55 9.58 24.28
N ARG A 667 21.31 8.28 24.48
CA ARG A 667 21.94 7.49 25.55
C ARG A 667 22.89 6.46 24.95
N SER A 668 23.89 6.05 25.72
CA SER A 668 24.88 5.06 25.31
C SER A 668 24.27 3.80 24.69
N SER A 669 24.88 3.32 23.60
CA SER A 669 24.44 2.13 22.86
C SER A 669 24.49 0.82 23.69
N ALA A 670 25.32 0.71 24.74
CA ALA A 670 25.36 -0.46 25.62
C ALA A 670 24.27 -0.49 26.73
N ALA A 671 23.47 0.57 26.89
CA ALA A 671 22.70 0.79 28.11
C ALA A 671 21.22 0.34 28.09
N MET A 672 20.76 -0.37 27.06
CA MET A 672 19.38 -0.91 27.00
C MET A 672 19.16 -2.15 27.90
N GLY A 673 19.97 -2.33 28.93
CA GLY A 673 19.78 -3.30 30.01
C GLY A 673 19.13 -2.64 31.22
N VAL A 674 18.13 -3.31 31.79
CA VAL A 674 17.17 -2.83 32.81
C VAL A 674 17.78 -2.33 34.15
N PHE A 675 19.11 -2.30 34.30
CA PHE A 675 19.76 -2.23 35.61
C PHE A 675 20.40 -0.90 36.03
N ASN A 676 20.29 0.22 35.30
CA ASN A 676 20.87 1.50 35.79
C ASN A 676 20.31 2.80 35.15
N ARG A 677 18.98 2.96 35.08
CA ARG A 677 18.37 4.25 34.69
C ARG A 677 18.79 5.35 35.70
N GLY A 678 19.73 6.22 35.34
CA GLY A 678 20.09 7.42 36.13
C GLY A 678 21.58 7.78 36.23
N LYS A 679 22.51 6.92 35.80
CA LYS A 679 23.98 7.19 35.82
C LYS A 679 24.65 7.09 34.45
N GLU A 680 23.87 7.14 33.37
CA GLU A 680 24.35 6.92 32.01
C GLU A 680 24.84 8.22 31.37
N PRO A 681 25.91 8.21 30.57
CA PRO A 681 26.31 9.36 29.78
C PRO A 681 25.21 9.68 28.75
N VAL A 682 24.83 10.95 28.73
CA VAL A 682 23.86 11.54 27.81
C VAL A 682 24.63 12.38 26.81
N PHE A 683 24.36 12.18 25.52
CA PHE A 683 25.06 12.88 24.43
C PHE A 683 24.08 13.79 23.69
N PRO A 684 24.48 15.01 23.29
CA PRO A 684 23.65 15.83 22.41
C PRO A 684 23.48 15.11 21.05
N ILE A 685 22.30 15.24 20.47
CA ILE A 685 22.03 14.68 19.14
C ILE A 685 22.85 15.42 18.09
N ASN A 686 23.41 14.66 17.14
CA ASN A 686 24.06 15.19 15.95
C ASN A 686 23.29 14.74 14.70
N ALA A 687 22.48 15.65 14.15
CA ALA A 687 21.75 15.44 12.91
C ALA A 687 22.41 16.11 11.69
N GLN A 688 23.66 16.59 11.83
CA GLN A 688 24.42 17.20 10.75
C GLN A 688 24.97 16.14 9.81
N SER A 689 24.91 16.42 8.51
CA SER A 689 25.53 15.60 7.48
C SER A 689 25.73 16.37 6.16
N GLU A 690 26.29 15.67 5.17
CA GLU A 690 26.58 16.18 3.83
C GLU A 690 26.11 15.15 2.78
N LEU A 691 25.33 15.61 1.80
CA LEU A 691 24.90 14.78 0.67
C LEU A 691 26.10 14.43 -0.24
N ALA A 692 25.94 13.42 -1.08
CA ALA A 692 27.00 12.96 -1.99
C ALA A 692 27.49 14.04 -3.00
N ASP A 693 26.68 15.09 -3.22
CA ASP A 693 27.02 16.23 -4.07
C ASP A 693 27.68 17.40 -3.31
N GLY A 694 27.87 17.28 -1.99
CA GLY A 694 28.51 18.28 -1.14
C GLY A 694 27.56 19.25 -0.44
N ARG A 695 26.24 19.18 -0.67
CA ARG A 695 25.27 20.03 0.04
C ARG A 695 25.17 19.59 1.50
N LYS A 696 25.36 20.54 2.42
CA LYS A 696 25.31 20.32 3.87
C LYS A 696 23.92 20.63 4.43
N PHE A 697 23.54 19.93 5.48
CA PHE A 697 22.30 20.17 6.19
C PHE A 697 22.45 19.80 7.68
N ASP A 698 21.51 20.30 8.48
CA ASP A 698 21.39 20.04 9.91
C ASP A 698 19.93 19.67 10.24
N GLY A 699 19.68 18.39 10.46
CA GLY A 699 18.35 17.87 10.79
C GLY A 699 17.39 17.70 9.60
N ALA A 700 16.23 17.12 9.91
CA ALA A 700 15.24 16.65 8.94
C ALA A 700 14.68 17.77 8.06
N GLU A 701 14.35 18.93 8.63
CA GLU A 701 13.74 20.02 7.86
C GLU A 701 14.69 20.60 6.81
N SER A 702 15.97 20.78 7.16
CA SER A 702 16.96 21.30 6.22
C SER A 702 17.27 20.28 5.12
N LEU A 703 17.31 18.98 5.42
CA LEU A 703 17.34 17.94 4.40
C LEU A 703 16.10 18.00 3.49
N GLN A 704 14.89 18.07 4.05
CA GLN A 704 13.64 18.16 3.28
C GLN A 704 13.64 19.38 2.34
N LYS A 705 14.20 20.52 2.75
CA LYS A 705 14.39 21.69 1.87
C LYS A 705 15.31 21.38 0.68
N LEU A 706 16.37 20.60 0.86
CA LEU A 706 17.22 20.13 -0.24
C LEU A 706 16.48 19.11 -1.12
N MET A 707 15.70 18.20 -0.53
CA MET A 707 14.89 17.24 -1.28
C MET A 707 13.85 17.92 -2.18
N VAL A 708 13.25 19.04 -1.73
CA VAL A 708 12.36 19.86 -2.56
C VAL A 708 13.09 20.51 -3.73
N GLN A 709 14.40 20.77 -3.64
CA GLN A 709 15.19 21.22 -4.80
C GLN A 709 15.41 20.10 -5.81
N ASP A 710 15.35 18.83 -5.36
CA ASP A 710 15.50 17.63 -6.19
C ASP A 710 14.14 17.02 -6.61
N ILE A 711 13.07 17.82 -6.58
CA ILE A 711 11.68 17.34 -6.71
C ILE A 711 11.43 16.57 -8.01
N ASP A 712 12.15 16.89 -9.08
CA ASP A 712 12.05 16.21 -10.37
C ASP A 712 12.37 14.70 -10.25
N ARG A 713 13.39 14.34 -9.45
CA ARG A 713 13.77 12.93 -9.24
C ARG A 713 12.73 12.20 -8.40
N ILE A 714 12.15 12.90 -7.42
CA ILE A 714 11.06 12.36 -6.59
C ILE A 714 9.80 12.17 -7.44
N ALA A 715 9.54 13.07 -8.40
CA ALA A 715 8.42 12.94 -9.33
C ALA A 715 8.60 11.74 -10.26
N GLU A 716 9.79 11.52 -10.82
CA GLU A 716 10.09 10.34 -11.63
C GLU A 716 9.87 9.04 -10.84
N ALA A 717 10.40 8.97 -9.61
CA ALA A 717 10.18 7.82 -8.73
C ALA A 717 8.70 7.61 -8.42
N LEU A 718 7.95 8.68 -8.10
CA LEU A 718 6.51 8.58 -7.84
C LEU A 718 5.74 8.07 -9.07
N VAL A 719 6.09 8.52 -10.29
CA VAL A 719 5.48 8.05 -11.53
C VAL A 719 5.77 6.55 -11.73
N GLU A 720 6.98 6.08 -11.44
CA GLU A 720 7.31 4.64 -11.49
C GLU A 720 6.49 3.82 -10.48
N LYS A 721 6.35 4.30 -9.25
CA LYS A 721 5.55 3.64 -8.21
C LYS A 721 4.06 3.63 -8.58
N LEU A 722 3.55 4.72 -9.15
CA LEU A 722 2.20 4.80 -9.69
C LEU A 722 1.98 3.82 -10.85
N ALA A 723 2.94 3.75 -11.78
CA ALA A 723 2.89 2.84 -12.92
C ALA A 723 2.95 1.37 -12.48
N THR A 724 3.79 1.05 -11.49
CA THR A 724 3.87 -0.29 -10.88
C THR A 724 2.52 -0.71 -10.31
N TYR A 725 1.89 0.17 -9.53
CA TYR A 725 0.56 -0.06 -8.97
C TYR A 725 -0.52 -0.22 -10.04
N ALA A 726 -0.57 0.68 -11.02
CA ALA A 726 -1.62 0.72 -12.03
C ALA A 726 -1.51 -0.40 -13.08
N LEU A 727 -0.29 -0.71 -13.51
CA LEU A 727 -0.01 -1.73 -14.53
C LEU A 727 0.23 -3.12 -13.92
N ARG A 728 0.31 -3.23 -12.59
CA ARG A 728 0.36 -4.50 -11.85
C ARG A 728 1.58 -5.35 -12.24
N ARG A 729 2.69 -4.69 -12.61
CA ARG A 729 3.95 -5.30 -13.02
C ARG A 729 5.13 -4.41 -12.59
N ALA A 730 6.31 -5.00 -12.44
CA ALA A 730 7.53 -4.23 -12.31
C ALA A 730 7.75 -3.39 -13.59
N MET A 731 8.20 -2.14 -13.40
CA MET A 731 8.69 -1.33 -14.50
C MET A 731 10.05 -1.88 -14.93
N THR A 732 10.32 -1.83 -16.23
CA THR A 732 11.61 -2.28 -16.78
C THR A 732 12.29 -1.12 -17.49
N VAL A 733 13.52 -1.35 -17.95
CA VAL A 733 14.25 -0.40 -18.82
C VAL A 733 13.43 0.06 -20.05
N ASP A 734 12.48 -0.76 -20.51
CA ASP A 734 11.61 -0.47 -21.66
C ASP A 734 10.55 0.61 -21.36
N ASP A 735 10.37 0.97 -20.08
CA ASP A 735 9.39 1.94 -19.62
C ASP A 735 10.04 3.28 -19.23
N THR A 736 11.36 3.33 -19.03
CA THR A 736 12.08 4.50 -18.50
C THR A 736 11.79 5.79 -19.26
N ALA A 737 11.79 5.75 -20.60
CA ALA A 737 11.52 6.92 -21.42
C ALA A 737 10.06 7.41 -21.27
N ASP A 738 9.10 6.50 -21.10
CA ASP A 738 7.71 6.86 -20.84
C ASP A 738 7.55 7.51 -19.46
N LEU A 739 8.14 6.91 -18.43
CA LEU A 739 8.10 7.42 -17.06
C LEU A 739 8.68 8.84 -16.96
N GLN A 740 9.83 9.08 -17.58
CA GLN A 740 10.47 10.39 -17.63
C GLN A 740 9.60 11.42 -18.38
N ARG A 741 9.01 11.04 -19.52
CA ARG A 741 8.11 11.94 -20.27
C ARG A 741 6.90 12.35 -19.44
N ILE A 742 6.29 11.42 -18.72
CA ILE A 742 5.14 11.70 -17.84
C ILE A 742 5.55 12.66 -16.72
N ALA A 743 6.68 12.42 -16.05
CA ALA A 743 7.18 13.31 -15.02
C ALA A 743 7.47 14.72 -15.58
N VAL A 744 8.23 14.82 -16.67
CA VAL A 744 8.58 16.12 -17.30
C VAL A 744 7.34 16.90 -17.72
N ALA A 745 6.31 16.23 -18.25
CA ALA A 745 5.04 16.88 -18.62
C ALA A 745 4.34 17.56 -17.42
N CYS A 746 4.61 17.12 -16.20
CA CYS A 746 4.03 17.67 -14.98
C CYS A 746 4.87 18.80 -14.35
N ARG A 747 6.06 19.10 -14.87
CA ARG A 747 6.92 20.16 -14.31
C ARG A 747 6.23 21.52 -14.35
N GLY A 748 5.52 21.84 -15.44
CA GLY A 748 4.81 23.12 -15.60
C GLY A 748 3.63 23.31 -14.64
N SER A 749 3.11 22.23 -14.06
CA SER A 749 2.06 22.28 -13.03
C SER A 749 2.62 22.12 -11.61
N ASP A 750 3.96 22.17 -11.44
CA ASP A 750 4.63 22.00 -10.16
C ASP A 750 4.30 20.62 -9.52
N TYR A 751 4.23 19.60 -10.39
CA TYR A 751 4.02 18.20 -10.00
C TYR A 751 2.79 17.98 -9.11
N ARG A 752 1.71 18.74 -9.35
CA ARG A 752 0.45 18.56 -8.63
C ARG A 752 -0.10 17.14 -8.78
N LEU A 753 -0.47 16.50 -7.67
CA LEU A 753 -0.70 15.05 -7.64
C LEU A 753 -1.81 14.57 -8.57
N LYS A 754 -2.95 15.28 -8.63
CA LYS A 754 -4.04 14.90 -9.53
C LYS A 754 -3.64 15.10 -10.99
N THR A 755 -2.91 16.17 -11.29
CA THR A 755 -2.36 16.42 -12.63
C THR A 755 -1.33 15.36 -13.04
N LEU A 756 -0.49 14.88 -12.12
CA LEU A 756 0.45 13.78 -12.35
C LEU A 756 -0.26 12.47 -12.66
N ILE A 757 -1.31 12.14 -11.90
CA ILE A 757 -2.15 10.97 -12.14
C ILE A 757 -2.86 11.06 -13.49
N GLU A 758 -3.41 12.23 -13.84
CA GLU A 758 -4.01 12.46 -15.16
C GLU A 758 -2.99 12.31 -16.29
N ALA A 759 -1.77 12.85 -16.12
CA ALA A 759 -0.70 12.72 -17.10
C ALA A 759 -0.30 11.24 -17.31
N PHE A 760 -0.24 10.45 -16.24
CA PHE A 760 -0.03 9.01 -16.34
C PHE A 760 -1.20 8.31 -17.04
N VAL A 761 -2.45 8.60 -16.65
CA VAL A 761 -3.65 7.97 -17.22
C VAL A 761 -3.79 8.23 -18.72
N PHE A 762 -3.44 9.43 -19.20
CA PHE A 762 -3.50 9.79 -20.61
C PHE A 762 -2.22 9.44 -21.40
N SER A 763 -1.23 8.82 -20.75
CA SER A 763 0.03 8.45 -21.38
C SER A 763 -0.09 7.24 -22.32
N ASP A 764 0.89 7.09 -23.21
CA ASP A 764 1.05 5.87 -24.00
C ASP A 764 1.35 4.64 -23.13
N LEU A 765 2.06 4.82 -22.01
CA LEU A 765 2.40 3.74 -21.07
C LEU A 765 1.16 3.07 -20.48
N MET A 766 0.12 3.86 -20.15
CA MET A 766 -1.17 3.33 -19.68
C MET A 766 -1.86 2.44 -20.73
N GLN A 767 -1.53 2.63 -22.01
CA GLN A 767 -2.07 1.86 -23.12
C GLN A 767 -1.12 0.75 -23.63
N LYS A 768 0.16 0.77 -23.24
CA LYS A 768 1.19 -0.21 -23.62
C LYS A 768 0.95 -1.54 -22.86
N ARG A 769 0.99 -2.67 -23.57
CA ARG A 769 0.93 -4.01 -22.95
C ARG A 769 2.26 -4.43 -22.38
#